data_AF-A0A9W8MEI8-F1
#
_entry.id   AF-A0A9W8MEI8-F1
#
_cell.length_a   1.000
_cell.length_b   1.000
_cell.length_c   1.000
_cell.angle_alpha   90.00
_cell.angle_beta   90.00
_cell.angle_gamma   90.00
#
_symmetry.space_group_name_H-M   'P 1'
#
loop_
_entity.id
_entity.type
_entity.pdbx_description
1 polymer ?
#
loop_
_entity_poly.entity_id
_entity_poly.type
_entity_poly.pdbx_seq_one_letter_code
_entity_poly.pdbx_strand_id
1 'polypeptide(L)'
;MASFEDYDEFGNYIGAGLDSDDEDEEVPQNQFLRETGPSQAAPLEGYEDDTMREVEEEGAMDVDEPPTQSALILHEDKQYYPSASDVYGEGVETLVQEEDAQPLSEPIVAPVKVRKWTVEEKDMPETRFDKGFLLNMTGFPEMIRNVAVVGHLHHGKTALLDMLVYETHKLVWDADKPIRYTDTHVLSRARDISIKSQPISLVLSTTAGKSHLIHFIDTPGHVNFADEVAASIRLVDGIVLVVDVVEGLMVGAEMILRHAIQEGVKVTLVVNKIDRLILELRIKPTDAYYKIKHTIEEVNTFISGIDPDPELRLSPERGNVAFASTDMCYCFTLESFATMYASTYGAFDVKSFADRLWGDIYTYKDNGKLKFTRKAEDPEAERTFVKFILTPLYKIYSHVLSEDADDLKETLRSLGITLRTVLYKMDTRPLLKVVLDQFFGPATGLVDIIVNHIPSPVENNADKVQVTYTGPQTSELVSRMNECDPEGPLMVQVSKLYHTTDAQSFRAFGRIISGKLRKGQELKVLGEGYSPEDEEDMMAATVEDIWFSEARYFIPTDEVPAGNLVLIGGVDASISKTATLTAANIDDDLYTFRPIKHYTESVLKIAIEPIAPSELPKMLAGLRSINKSYPLVSTKVEESGEHVLIGTGELYLDSVMHDLRKLFSEIEIKVSDPVVKFCETVLETSALKCYADTPNKKNKITMIAEPLERGIAEDIERGRVNMRMTAKERGKFFEEKYQWDLLASRSIWAFGPDVSGPNILLDDTLPSQIDKKLLGTVKEHIKQGFQWGAREGPLCDEPMRNVKFRLLDATLAPEPIFRGGGQIVPTARRVCYSSFLMATPRLMEPVYYVEVQAPSDCISAVYTVLARRRGHVTQDIPKAGSPLYTVKALIPVIDANGFETDLRTATQGQAFCLQVFDHWSVVPGGKKWTAFSGDIVSD
;
A
#
# COMPACT_ATOMS: atom_id res chain seq x y z
N MET A 1 22.91 -30.82 -39.28
CA MET A 1 22.75 -30.60 -37.83
C MET A 1 24.10 -30.12 -37.33
N ALA A 2 24.24 -28.82 -37.11
CA ALA A 2 25.41 -28.23 -36.45
C ALA A 2 25.01 -27.93 -35.00
N SER A 3 25.89 -28.26 -34.05
CA SER A 3 25.70 -28.04 -32.62
C SER A 3 25.97 -26.58 -32.25
N PHE A 4 25.37 -26.12 -31.14
CA PHE A 4 25.50 -24.77 -30.59
C PHE A 4 26.92 -24.32 -30.22
N GLU A 5 27.92 -25.19 -30.34
CA GLU A 5 29.32 -24.90 -30.01
C GLU A 5 30.11 -24.25 -31.16
N ASP A 6 29.54 -24.16 -32.37
CA ASP A 6 30.20 -23.59 -33.55
C ASP A 6 29.94 -22.07 -33.74
N TYR A 7 29.31 -21.40 -32.78
CA TYR A 7 28.97 -19.96 -32.83
C TYR A 7 29.54 -19.22 -31.61
N ASP A 8 30.04 -17.99 -31.80
CA ASP A 8 30.47 -17.13 -30.71
C ASP A 8 29.29 -16.52 -29.95
N GLU A 9 29.59 -15.84 -28.83
CA GLU A 9 28.61 -15.20 -27.94
C GLU A 9 27.86 -14.03 -28.61
N PHE A 10 28.22 -13.65 -29.83
CA PHE A 10 27.53 -12.67 -30.66
C PHE A 10 26.79 -13.31 -31.85
N GLY A 11 26.75 -14.63 -31.92
CA GLY A 11 26.02 -15.38 -32.96
C GLY A 11 26.76 -15.49 -34.29
N ASN A 12 28.07 -15.23 -34.33
CA ASN A 12 28.88 -15.44 -35.53
C ASN A 12 29.40 -16.88 -35.57
N TYR A 13 29.27 -17.53 -36.73
CA TYR A 13 29.76 -18.89 -36.92
C TYR A 13 31.30 -18.93 -36.96
N ILE A 14 31.93 -19.74 -36.12
CA ILE A 14 33.39 -19.85 -35.95
C ILE A 14 33.96 -21.17 -36.51
N GLY A 15 33.21 -21.90 -37.33
CA GLY A 15 33.62 -23.18 -37.90
C GLY A 15 34.56 -23.07 -39.12
N ALA A 16 35.60 -23.92 -39.14
CA ALA A 16 36.68 -23.98 -40.14
C ALA A 16 36.22 -24.35 -41.56
N GLY A 17 36.95 -23.82 -42.55
CA GLY A 17 36.61 -23.84 -43.97
C GLY A 17 36.51 -25.21 -44.65
N LEU A 18 35.68 -25.24 -45.69
CA LEU A 18 35.65 -26.27 -46.72
C LEU A 18 36.11 -25.62 -48.04
N ASP A 19 37.22 -26.15 -48.57
CA ASP A 19 37.75 -25.87 -49.90
C ASP A 19 36.73 -26.25 -50.99
N SER A 20 36.62 -25.42 -52.04
CA SER A 20 36.58 -25.88 -53.44
C SER A 20 36.67 -24.70 -54.43
N ASP A 21 37.87 -24.64 -55.02
CA ASP A 21 38.18 -24.52 -56.45
C ASP A 21 37.89 -23.21 -57.22
N ASP A 22 39.00 -22.52 -57.50
CA ASP A 22 39.53 -22.16 -58.83
C ASP A 22 38.76 -21.13 -59.69
N GLU A 23 39.32 -19.93 -59.91
CA GLU A 23 40.45 -19.67 -60.83
C GLU A 23 40.77 -18.16 -60.94
N ASP A 24 42.06 -17.88 -60.74
CA ASP A 24 42.95 -16.87 -61.36
C ASP A 24 42.95 -15.36 -61.00
N GLU A 25 44.15 -15.02 -60.49
CA GLU A 25 44.77 -13.77 -60.09
C GLU A 25 45.00 -12.78 -61.25
N GLU A 26 45.18 -11.49 -60.93
CA GLU A 26 46.39 -10.75 -61.35
C GLU A 26 46.64 -9.48 -60.48
N VAL A 27 47.65 -9.58 -59.60
CA VAL A 27 48.71 -8.59 -59.20
C VAL A 27 48.38 -7.27 -58.43
N PRO A 28 49.35 -6.66 -57.68
CA PRO A 28 49.16 -6.44 -56.24
C PRO A 28 49.59 -5.05 -55.68
N GLN A 29 49.36 -4.90 -54.37
CA GLN A 29 50.19 -4.19 -53.37
C GLN A 29 50.28 -2.65 -53.34
N ASN A 30 49.64 -2.13 -52.27
CA ASN A 30 50.27 -1.54 -51.08
C ASN A 30 50.03 -0.04 -50.78
N GLN A 31 49.17 0.16 -49.77
CA GLN A 31 49.53 0.67 -48.43
C GLN A 31 50.20 2.06 -48.34
N PHE A 32 49.50 3.07 -47.78
CA PHE A 32 49.49 3.35 -46.33
C PHE A 32 48.96 4.76 -45.95
N LEU A 33 48.27 4.77 -44.80
CA LEU A 33 48.24 5.77 -43.71
C LEU A 33 47.44 7.09 -43.84
N ARG A 34 46.39 7.13 -43.02
CA ARG A 34 45.77 8.29 -42.36
C ARG A 34 46.69 8.85 -41.26
N GLU A 35 46.55 10.14 -40.99
CA GLU A 35 46.53 10.88 -39.69
C GLU A 35 46.55 12.39 -40.06
N THR A 36 46.01 13.40 -39.37
CA THR A 36 45.37 13.65 -38.06
C THR A 36 44.80 15.08 -38.09
N GLY A 37 43.80 15.41 -37.26
CA GLY A 37 43.40 16.82 -37.03
C GLY A 37 42.04 17.02 -36.32
N PRO A 38 41.96 17.65 -35.11
CA PRO A 38 40.77 17.58 -34.24
C PRO A 38 39.97 18.90 -34.02
N SER A 39 38.69 18.71 -33.66
CA SER A 39 37.80 19.40 -32.68
C SER A 39 37.60 20.94 -32.63
N GLN A 40 36.33 21.40 -32.64
CA GLN A 40 35.57 21.92 -31.46
C GLN A 40 34.25 22.68 -31.81
N ALA A 41 33.17 22.28 -31.11
CA ALA A 41 32.08 23.04 -30.46
C ALA A 41 31.10 24.01 -31.20
N ALA A 42 29.81 23.85 -30.83
CA ALA A 42 28.60 24.67 -31.11
C ALA A 42 28.59 26.03 -30.34
N PRO A 43 27.59 26.97 -30.39
CA PRO A 43 26.11 26.76 -30.37
C PRO A 43 25.20 27.80 -31.12
N LEU A 44 23.87 27.60 -31.00
CA LEU A 44 22.74 28.47 -31.37
C LEU A 44 22.49 29.62 -30.34
N GLU A 45 22.02 30.79 -30.82
CA GLU A 45 20.77 31.52 -30.43
C GLU A 45 20.83 33.03 -30.75
N GLY A 46 19.70 33.61 -31.21
CA GLY A 46 19.46 35.07 -31.23
C GLY A 46 18.45 35.56 -32.29
N TYR A 47 17.22 35.90 -31.84
CA TYR A 47 16.21 36.73 -32.52
C TYR A 47 16.76 38.17 -32.75
N GLU A 48 16.27 39.09 -33.62
CA GLU A 48 14.92 39.62 -33.88
C GLU A 48 14.88 40.42 -35.21
N ASP A 49 13.66 40.63 -35.71
CA ASP A 49 13.12 41.83 -36.36
C ASP A 49 13.37 42.19 -37.85
N ASP A 50 12.25 42.07 -38.59
CA ASP A 50 11.47 43.17 -39.18
C ASP A 50 11.37 43.35 -40.72
N THR A 51 10.09 43.25 -41.14
CA THR A 51 9.32 44.05 -42.11
C THR A 51 9.85 44.48 -43.48
N MET A 52 9.11 43.97 -44.49
CA MET A 52 8.49 44.66 -45.63
C MET A 52 9.11 45.93 -46.28
N ARG A 53 9.12 45.84 -47.62
CA ARG A 53 8.82 46.85 -48.67
C ARG A 53 9.97 47.51 -49.46
N GLU A 54 9.93 47.17 -50.77
CA GLU A 54 9.88 48.08 -51.94
C GLU A 54 11.15 48.70 -52.57
N VAL A 55 11.41 48.22 -53.80
CA VAL A 55 11.83 48.84 -55.08
C VAL A 55 13.25 49.40 -55.28
N GLU A 56 13.88 48.91 -56.37
CA GLU A 56 14.69 49.55 -57.45
C GLU A 56 15.95 48.71 -57.75
N GLU A 57 15.92 47.89 -58.80
CA GLU A 57 16.44 48.11 -60.17
C GLU A 57 17.95 47.80 -60.34
N GLU A 58 18.31 47.41 -61.57
CA GLU A 58 19.62 46.94 -62.09
C GLU A 58 19.89 45.44 -61.87
N GLY A 59 19.91 44.55 -62.86
CA GLY A 59 20.34 44.69 -64.25
C GLY A 59 21.49 43.70 -64.50
N ALA A 60 21.20 42.45 -64.85
CA ALA A 60 22.21 41.48 -65.26
C ALA A 60 21.68 40.62 -66.42
N MET A 61 22.44 40.69 -67.52
CA MET A 61 22.14 40.25 -68.87
C MET A 61 22.08 38.72 -69.01
N ASP A 62 21.15 38.28 -69.86
CA ASP A 62 21.13 36.98 -70.51
C ASP A 62 22.49 36.65 -71.17
N VAL A 63 22.98 35.44 -70.91
CA VAL A 63 24.07 34.83 -71.68
C VAL A 63 23.51 33.62 -72.42
N ASP A 64 23.54 33.73 -73.74
CA ASP A 64 23.09 32.75 -74.74
C ASP A 64 23.62 31.32 -74.50
N GLU A 65 22.73 30.34 -74.62
CA GLU A 65 23.03 28.91 -74.79
C GLU A 65 23.79 28.62 -76.11
N PRO A 66 24.72 27.63 -76.13
CA PRO A 66 25.07 26.91 -77.34
C PRO A 66 24.40 25.51 -77.39
N PRO A 67 24.12 24.97 -78.60
CA PRO A 67 23.15 23.89 -78.79
C PRO A 67 23.72 22.47 -78.61
N THR A 68 22.88 21.59 -78.04
CA THR A 68 22.76 20.13 -78.22
C THR A 68 24.06 19.31 -78.38
N GLN A 69 24.56 18.76 -77.27
CA GLN A 69 25.29 17.49 -77.27
C GLN A 69 24.34 16.38 -76.82
N SER A 70 24.14 15.38 -77.68
CA SER A 70 23.48 14.12 -77.33
C SER A 70 24.32 13.35 -76.31
N ALA A 71 24.10 13.63 -75.02
CA ALA A 71 24.69 12.88 -73.92
C ALA A 71 24.16 11.44 -73.90
N LEU A 72 25.08 10.48 -73.73
CA LEU A 72 24.79 9.05 -73.77
C LEU A 72 24.27 8.62 -72.40
N ILE A 73 22.98 8.29 -72.29
CA ILE A 73 22.34 7.85 -71.04
C ILE A 73 22.64 6.37 -70.82
N LEU A 74 23.14 6.00 -69.64
CA LEU A 74 23.39 4.61 -69.24
C LEU A 74 22.06 3.83 -69.15
N HIS A 75 22.11 2.49 -69.27
CA HIS A 75 20.89 1.68 -69.26
C HIS A 75 20.14 1.74 -67.91
N GLU A 76 20.87 1.86 -66.81
CA GLU A 76 20.35 1.93 -65.43
C GLU A 76 19.66 3.28 -65.15
N ASP A 77 20.21 4.37 -65.69
CA ASP A 77 19.69 5.73 -65.56
C ASP A 77 18.65 6.08 -66.64
N LYS A 78 18.29 5.12 -67.48
CA LYS A 78 17.33 5.34 -68.55
C LYS A 78 15.93 5.46 -67.95
N GLN A 79 15.52 6.70 -67.69
CA GLN A 79 14.14 7.03 -67.35
C GLN A 79 13.26 6.78 -68.58
N TYR A 80 12.53 5.66 -68.58
CA TYR A 80 11.64 5.28 -69.67
C TYR A 80 10.36 6.12 -69.70
N TYR A 81 9.98 6.68 -68.55
CA TYR A 81 8.76 7.45 -68.38
C TYR A 81 9.08 8.77 -67.67
N PRO A 82 8.38 9.88 -68.03
CA PRO A 82 8.48 11.14 -67.32
C PRO A 82 8.02 10.98 -65.87
N SER A 83 8.50 11.85 -64.97
CA SER A 83 8.13 11.79 -63.56
C SER A 83 6.63 12.07 -63.39
N ALA A 84 6.03 11.55 -62.32
CA ALA A 84 4.59 11.70 -62.10
C ALA A 84 4.19 13.19 -61.94
N SER A 85 5.08 14.01 -61.37
CA SER A 85 4.93 15.47 -61.30
C SER A 85 4.94 16.15 -62.67
N ASP A 86 5.74 15.66 -63.63
CA ASP A 86 5.79 16.23 -64.98
C ASP A 86 4.52 15.91 -65.78
N VAL A 87 3.86 14.79 -65.48
CA VAL A 87 2.64 14.35 -66.18
C VAL A 87 1.41 15.11 -65.69
N TYR A 88 1.26 15.32 -64.39
CA TYR A 88 0.06 15.93 -63.81
C TYR A 88 0.21 17.44 -63.51
N GLY A 89 1.44 17.95 -63.44
CA GLY A 89 1.76 19.35 -63.18
C GLY A 89 1.75 19.73 -61.70
N GLU A 90 2.29 20.91 -61.37
CA GLU A 90 2.48 21.39 -59.98
C GLU A 90 1.18 21.58 -59.17
N GLY A 91 0.01 21.58 -59.84
CA GLY A 91 -1.30 21.69 -59.20
C GLY A 91 -1.87 20.38 -58.65
N VAL A 92 -1.18 19.24 -58.86
CA VAL A 92 -1.65 17.91 -58.45
C VAL A 92 -0.61 17.24 -57.55
N GLU A 93 -0.96 17.01 -56.29
CA GLU A 93 -0.13 16.27 -55.35
C GLU A 93 -0.11 14.78 -55.74
N THR A 94 1.06 14.28 -56.11
CA THR A 94 1.23 12.89 -56.52
C THR A 94 1.79 12.09 -55.36
N LEU A 95 0.95 11.28 -54.71
CA LEU A 95 1.32 10.44 -53.58
C LEU A 95 1.66 9.02 -54.06
N VAL A 96 2.86 8.54 -53.72
CA VAL A 96 3.26 7.15 -53.93
C VAL A 96 3.21 6.45 -52.57
N GLN A 97 2.23 5.55 -52.39
CA GLN A 97 2.07 4.75 -51.17
C GLN A 97 2.39 3.29 -51.51
N GLU A 98 3.57 2.83 -51.11
CA GLU A 98 4.03 1.46 -51.35
C GLU A 98 3.61 0.50 -50.23
N GLU A 99 3.46 1.01 -49.01
CA GLU A 99 3.05 0.27 -47.82
C GLU A 99 1.75 0.83 -47.24
N ASP A 100 0.96 -0.05 -46.63
CA ASP A 100 -0.27 0.34 -45.95
C ASP A 100 0.07 1.15 -44.68
N ALA A 101 -0.67 2.24 -44.44
CA ALA A 101 -0.46 3.09 -43.27
C ALA A 101 -0.83 2.42 -41.93
N GLN A 102 -1.56 1.29 -41.96
CA GLN A 102 -2.00 0.55 -40.78
C GLN A 102 -1.88 -0.96 -41.01
N PRO A 103 -1.51 -1.74 -39.99
CA PRO A 103 -1.38 -3.19 -40.11
C PRO A 103 -2.75 -3.87 -40.22
N LEU A 104 -2.77 -5.08 -40.81
CA LEU A 104 -4.00 -5.88 -40.97
C LEU A 104 -4.69 -6.24 -39.63
N SER A 105 -3.96 -6.20 -38.51
CA SER A 105 -4.50 -6.42 -37.17
C SER A 105 -5.43 -5.29 -36.70
N GLU A 106 -5.30 -4.09 -37.25
CA GLU A 106 -6.15 -2.94 -36.93
C GLU A 106 -7.38 -2.93 -37.86
N PRO A 107 -8.61 -3.08 -37.31
CA PRO A 107 -9.80 -3.11 -38.14
C PRO A 107 -10.12 -1.71 -38.68
N ILE A 108 -10.46 -1.62 -39.98
CA ILE A 108 -10.85 -0.37 -40.65
C ILE A 108 -12.03 0.33 -39.94
N VAL A 109 -12.98 -0.46 -39.43
CA VAL A 109 -14.08 0.04 -38.59
C VAL A 109 -13.87 -0.49 -37.18
N ALA A 110 -13.51 0.38 -36.26
CA ALA A 110 -13.29 0.02 -34.87
C ALA A 110 -14.57 -0.56 -34.24
N PRO A 111 -14.53 -1.79 -33.69
CA PRO A 111 -15.68 -2.34 -32.98
C PRO A 111 -15.93 -1.54 -31.70
N VAL A 112 -17.20 -1.43 -31.29
CA VAL A 112 -17.56 -0.81 -30.02
C VAL A 112 -17.05 -1.70 -28.88
N LYS A 113 -15.92 -1.30 -28.27
CA LYS A 113 -15.35 -1.97 -27.09
C LYS A 113 -16.00 -1.40 -25.83
N VAL A 114 -16.79 -2.21 -25.13
CA VAL A 114 -17.28 -1.86 -23.79
C VAL A 114 -16.19 -2.24 -22.79
N ARG A 115 -15.54 -1.23 -22.20
CA ARG A 115 -14.57 -1.44 -21.11
C ARG A 115 -15.35 -1.73 -19.83
N LYS A 116 -15.16 -2.92 -19.25
CA LYS A 116 -15.74 -3.28 -17.96
C LYS A 116 -14.72 -4.05 -17.12
N TRP A 117 -13.98 -3.32 -16.30
CA TRP A 117 -12.94 -3.86 -15.41
C TRP A 117 -13.42 -4.08 -13.98
N THR A 118 -14.55 -3.48 -13.62
CA THR A 118 -15.22 -3.62 -12.34
C THR A 118 -16.62 -4.18 -12.51
N VAL A 119 -17.04 -4.99 -11.55
CA VAL A 119 -18.40 -5.52 -11.47
C VAL A 119 -19.29 -4.46 -10.85
N GLU A 120 -19.82 -3.60 -11.72
CA GLU A 120 -20.83 -2.61 -11.35
C GLU A 120 -22.24 -3.05 -11.83
N GLU A 121 -23.20 -2.91 -10.93
CA GLU A 121 -24.63 -3.11 -11.12
C GLU A 121 -25.30 -1.74 -11.36
N LYS A 122 -26.04 -1.60 -12.47
CA LYS A 122 -26.65 -0.33 -12.86
C LYS A 122 -27.85 0.06 -11.99
N ASP A 123 -28.61 -0.95 -11.57
CA ASP A 123 -29.81 -0.77 -10.77
C ASP A 123 -29.54 -1.17 -9.32
N MET A 124 -30.21 -0.49 -8.39
CA MET A 124 -30.13 -0.84 -6.97
C MET A 124 -30.79 -2.21 -6.74
N PRO A 125 -30.08 -3.18 -6.14
CA PRO A 125 -30.65 -4.46 -5.78
C PRO A 125 -31.73 -4.30 -4.70
N GLU A 126 -32.65 -5.27 -4.60
CA GLU A 126 -33.71 -5.23 -3.59
C GLU A 126 -33.12 -5.44 -2.18
N THR A 127 -33.04 -4.35 -1.41
CA THR A 127 -32.60 -4.33 -0.02
C THR A 127 -33.76 -4.57 0.95
N ARG A 128 -33.44 -5.02 2.16
CA ARG A 128 -34.41 -5.14 3.27
C ARG A 128 -34.63 -3.82 4.01
N PHE A 129 -33.75 -2.84 3.83
CA PHE A 129 -33.90 -1.47 4.30
C PHE A 129 -34.23 -0.51 3.15
N ASP A 130 -34.88 0.60 3.46
CA ASP A 130 -35.20 1.66 2.48
C ASP A 130 -34.01 2.62 2.28
N LYS A 131 -33.78 3.05 1.04
CA LYS A 131 -32.71 4.02 0.71
C LYS A 131 -32.90 5.34 1.46
N GLY A 132 -34.13 5.84 1.55
CA GLY A 132 -34.44 7.08 2.27
C GLY A 132 -34.10 6.96 3.76
N PHE A 133 -34.31 5.79 4.35
CA PHE A 133 -33.91 5.51 5.72
C PHE A 133 -32.39 5.61 5.91
N LEU A 134 -31.58 4.98 5.03
CA LEU A 134 -30.12 5.09 5.07
C LEU A 134 -29.67 6.54 4.99
N LEU A 135 -30.20 7.32 4.04
CA LEU A 135 -29.86 8.72 3.86
C LEU A 135 -30.24 9.58 5.07
N ASN A 136 -31.40 9.34 5.67
CA ASN A 136 -31.81 10.07 6.88
C ASN A 136 -30.90 9.77 8.08
N MET A 137 -30.35 8.56 8.18
CA MET A 137 -29.40 8.21 9.24
C MET A 137 -28.07 8.95 9.14
N THR A 138 -27.67 9.37 7.93
CA THR A 138 -26.43 10.15 7.74
C THR A 138 -26.46 11.48 8.50
N GLY A 139 -27.66 12.03 8.75
CA GLY A 139 -27.89 13.23 9.54
C GLY A 139 -27.70 13.07 11.05
N PHE A 140 -27.51 11.84 11.54
CA PHE A 140 -27.30 11.54 12.96
C PHE A 140 -25.92 10.88 13.19
N PRO A 141 -24.84 11.67 13.29
CA PRO A 141 -23.48 11.16 13.49
C PRO A 141 -23.32 10.18 14.67
N GLU A 142 -24.09 10.34 15.76
CA GLU A 142 -24.07 9.41 16.91
C GLU A 142 -24.45 7.97 16.56
N MET A 143 -25.26 7.81 15.50
CA MET A 143 -25.80 6.53 15.02
C MET A 143 -24.94 5.91 13.92
N ILE A 144 -23.83 6.56 13.57
CA ILE A 144 -22.88 6.14 12.54
C ILE A 144 -21.69 5.43 13.21
N ARG A 145 -21.14 4.42 12.53
CA ARG A 145 -19.85 3.81 12.87
C ARG A 145 -19.01 3.64 11.62
N ASN A 146 -17.77 4.13 11.66
CA ASN A 146 -16.79 3.92 10.59
C ASN A 146 -15.84 2.80 11.00
N VAL A 147 -15.82 1.70 10.26
CA VAL A 147 -15.14 0.46 10.64
C VAL A 147 -14.34 -0.11 9.48
N ALA A 148 -13.07 -0.46 9.71
CA ALA A 148 -12.31 -1.26 8.74
C ALA A 148 -12.30 -2.74 9.17
N VAL A 149 -12.61 -3.64 8.23
CA VAL A 149 -12.48 -5.09 8.44
C VAL A 149 -11.08 -5.49 8.01
N VAL A 150 -10.25 -5.91 8.97
CA VAL A 150 -8.81 -6.14 8.79
C VAL A 150 -8.41 -7.51 9.31
N GLY A 151 -7.24 -8.01 8.90
CA GLY A 151 -6.79 -9.35 9.25
C GLY A 151 -6.00 -10.01 8.13
N HIS A 152 -5.40 -11.15 8.45
CA HIS A 152 -4.47 -11.84 7.56
C HIS A 152 -5.15 -12.42 6.29
N LEU A 153 -4.33 -12.87 5.33
CA LEU A 153 -4.80 -13.47 4.09
C LEU A 153 -5.74 -14.65 4.38
N HIS A 154 -6.85 -14.73 3.65
CA HIS A 154 -7.86 -15.79 3.77
C HIS A 154 -8.45 -16.05 5.17
N HIS A 155 -8.33 -15.14 6.13
CA HIS A 155 -9.01 -15.26 7.44
C HIS A 155 -10.55 -15.05 7.39
N GLY A 156 -11.11 -14.74 6.21
CA GLY A 156 -12.56 -14.63 5.98
C GLY A 156 -13.15 -13.23 6.18
N LYS A 157 -12.37 -12.18 5.91
CA LYS A 157 -12.83 -10.76 5.94
C LYS A 157 -13.97 -10.49 4.96
N THR A 158 -13.71 -10.71 3.67
CA THR A 158 -14.71 -10.56 2.60
C THR A 158 -15.92 -11.46 2.82
N ALA A 159 -15.70 -12.70 3.31
CA ALA A 159 -16.80 -13.60 3.65
C ALA A 159 -17.66 -13.10 4.84
N LEU A 160 -17.07 -12.36 5.79
CA LEU A 160 -17.81 -11.72 6.88
C LEU A 160 -18.74 -10.63 6.33
N LEU A 161 -18.26 -9.84 5.39
CA LEU A 161 -19.09 -8.83 4.73
C LEU A 161 -20.14 -9.47 3.82
N ASP A 162 -19.81 -10.55 3.11
CA ASP A 162 -20.79 -11.32 2.32
C ASP A 162 -21.96 -11.79 3.20
N MET A 163 -21.68 -12.28 4.41
CA MET A 163 -22.72 -12.67 5.37
C MET A 163 -23.66 -11.49 5.71
N LEU A 164 -23.11 -10.30 5.98
CA LEU A 164 -23.90 -9.10 6.26
C LEU A 164 -24.66 -8.60 5.03
N VAL A 165 -24.11 -8.78 3.83
CA VAL A 165 -24.79 -8.49 2.57
C VAL A 165 -25.97 -9.43 2.37
N TYR A 166 -25.85 -10.73 2.65
CA TYR A 166 -26.99 -11.66 2.59
C TYR A 166 -28.10 -11.29 3.58
N GLU A 167 -27.74 -10.79 4.76
CA GLU A 167 -28.70 -10.31 5.76
C GLU A 167 -29.44 -9.06 5.26
N THR A 168 -28.75 -8.13 4.60
CA THR A 168 -29.31 -6.83 4.18
C THR A 168 -29.94 -6.84 2.79
N HIS A 169 -29.45 -7.66 1.87
CA HIS A 169 -29.87 -7.74 0.47
C HIS A 169 -30.56 -9.06 0.14
N LYS A 170 -31.59 -9.03 -0.71
CA LYS A 170 -32.28 -10.24 -1.18
C LYS A 170 -31.51 -10.88 -2.33
N LEU A 171 -30.40 -11.55 -2.00
CA LEU A 171 -29.57 -12.26 -2.96
C LEU A 171 -29.94 -13.74 -3.05
N VAL A 172 -29.77 -14.32 -4.25
CA VAL A 172 -29.86 -15.76 -4.45
C VAL A 172 -28.57 -16.40 -3.98
N TRP A 173 -28.69 -17.35 -3.06
CA TRP A 173 -27.56 -18.11 -2.56
C TRP A 173 -27.14 -19.18 -3.57
N ASP A 174 -25.85 -19.21 -3.92
CA ASP A 174 -25.23 -20.25 -4.74
C ASP A 174 -24.24 -21.06 -3.87
N ALA A 175 -24.39 -22.38 -3.89
CA ALA A 175 -23.58 -23.30 -3.11
C ALA A 175 -22.17 -23.46 -3.67
N ASP A 176 -22.05 -23.40 -4.99
CA ASP A 176 -20.85 -23.85 -5.70
C ASP A 176 -19.85 -22.69 -5.91
N LYS A 177 -20.30 -21.44 -5.74
CA LYS A 177 -19.48 -20.26 -5.98
C LYS A 177 -19.60 -19.23 -4.84
N PRO A 178 -18.50 -18.95 -4.11
CA PRO A 178 -18.50 -17.84 -3.17
C PRO A 178 -18.73 -16.51 -3.91
N ILE A 179 -19.62 -15.66 -3.38
CA ILE A 179 -20.04 -14.43 -4.07
C ILE A 179 -18.90 -13.42 -4.13
N ARG A 180 -18.15 -13.25 -3.02
CA ARG A 180 -17.12 -12.22 -2.84
C ARG A 180 -17.64 -10.86 -3.30
N TYR A 181 -18.63 -10.35 -2.57
CA TYR A 181 -19.43 -9.21 -2.99
C TYR A 181 -18.59 -7.95 -3.18
N THR A 182 -17.65 -7.71 -2.26
CA THR A 182 -16.73 -6.56 -2.23
C THR A 182 -15.56 -6.67 -3.21
N ASP A 183 -15.21 -7.87 -3.69
CA ASP A 183 -14.18 -8.06 -4.72
C ASP A 183 -14.74 -7.67 -6.10
N THR A 184 -14.84 -6.36 -6.36
CA THR A 184 -15.43 -5.83 -7.60
C THR A 184 -14.48 -5.90 -8.79
N HIS A 185 -13.16 -5.81 -8.55
CA HIS A 185 -12.15 -5.81 -9.59
C HIS A 185 -11.97 -7.21 -10.20
N VAL A 186 -11.93 -7.31 -11.54
CA VAL A 186 -11.84 -8.59 -12.25
C VAL A 186 -10.59 -9.38 -11.86
N LEU A 187 -9.44 -8.71 -11.66
CA LEU A 187 -8.20 -9.37 -11.24
C LEU A 187 -8.32 -9.99 -9.84
N SER A 188 -9.01 -9.32 -8.91
CA SER A 188 -9.22 -9.84 -7.55
C SER A 188 -10.03 -11.13 -7.56
N ARG A 189 -11.07 -11.19 -8.42
CA ARG A 189 -11.89 -12.40 -8.59
C ARG A 189 -11.12 -13.52 -9.28
N ALA A 190 -10.32 -13.20 -10.30
CA ALA A 190 -9.51 -14.19 -11.01
C ALA A 190 -8.43 -14.82 -10.12
N ARG A 191 -7.84 -14.02 -9.22
CA ARG A 191 -6.81 -14.48 -8.26
C ARG A 191 -7.35 -15.00 -6.95
N ASP A 192 -8.65 -14.86 -6.71
CA ASP A 192 -9.26 -15.18 -5.43
C ASP A 192 -8.62 -14.43 -4.24
N ILE A 193 -8.05 -13.25 -4.48
CA ILE A 193 -7.38 -12.39 -3.49
C ILE A 193 -7.89 -10.95 -3.66
N SER A 194 -8.37 -10.35 -2.58
CA SER A 194 -8.71 -8.92 -2.54
C SER A 194 -7.44 -8.09 -2.71
N ILE A 195 -7.44 -7.20 -3.71
CA ILE A 195 -6.28 -6.35 -4.07
C ILE A 195 -6.50 -4.92 -3.57
N LYS A 196 -7.68 -4.36 -3.86
CA LYS A 196 -8.06 -3.00 -3.48
C LYS A 196 -9.02 -3.05 -2.30
N SER A 197 -8.88 -2.14 -1.34
CA SER A 197 -9.92 -1.96 -0.32
C SER A 197 -11.23 -1.48 -0.95
N GLN A 198 -12.38 -1.90 -0.42
CA GLN A 198 -13.70 -1.56 -0.97
C GLN A 198 -14.67 -1.11 0.15
N PRO A 199 -15.27 0.08 0.05
CA PRO A 199 -16.24 0.56 1.02
C PRO A 199 -17.66 0.07 0.72
N ILE A 200 -18.42 -0.22 1.78
CA ILE A 200 -19.83 -0.63 1.77
C ILE A 200 -20.56 -0.02 2.99
N SER A 201 -21.80 0.46 2.84
CA SER A 201 -22.52 1.15 3.92
C SER A 201 -23.83 0.44 4.26
N LEU A 202 -23.84 -0.30 5.37
CA LEU A 202 -24.96 -1.15 5.71
C LEU A 202 -25.75 -0.58 6.90
N VAL A 203 -27.08 -0.67 6.82
CA VAL A 203 -27.97 -0.43 7.96
C VAL A 203 -28.18 -1.76 8.68
N LEU A 204 -27.67 -1.84 9.91
CA LEU A 204 -27.68 -3.07 10.71
C LEU A 204 -28.31 -2.83 12.09
N SER A 205 -29.03 -3.82 12.61
CA SER A 205 -29.72 -3.73 13.90
C SER A 205 -28.93 -4.39 15.03
N THR A 206 -28.91 -3.74 16.19
CA THR A 206 -28.41 -4.32 17.45
C THR A 206 -29.36 -5.38 17.99
N THR A 207 -28.93 -6.14 19.01
CA THR A 207 -29.80 -7.11 19.70
C THR A 207 -31.02 -6.44 20.36
N ALA A 208 -30.92 -5.15 20.70
CA ALA A 208 -32.04 -4.34 21.19
C ALA A 208 -33.01 -3.87 20.09
N GLY A 209 -32.74 -4.18 18.81
CA GLY A 209 -33.55 -3.77 17.66
C GLY A 209 -33.27 -2.34 17.16
N LYS A 210 -32.25 -1.66 17.69
CA LYS A 210 -31.88 -0.30 17.26
C LYS A 210 -30.97 -0.37 16.02
N SER A 211 -31.40 0.26 14.94
CA SER A 211 -30.62 0.32 13.69
C SER A 211 -29.50 1.36 13.77
N HIS A 212 -28.33 1.00 13.28
CA HIS A 212 -27.15 1.86 13.14
C HIS A 212 -26.65 1.83 11.69
N LEU A 213 -26.10 2.94 11.21
CA LEU A 213 -25.45 3.02 9.90
C LEU A 213 -23.97 2.69 10.10
N ILE A 214 -23.50 1.62 9.49
CA ILE A 214 -22.12 1.18 9.61
C ILE A 214 -21.45 1.27 8.25
N HIS A 215 -20.49 2.18 8.13
CA HIS A 215 -19.60 2.25 6.99
C HIS A 215 -18.46 1.26 7.20
N PHE A 216 -18.46 0.18 6.43
CA PHE A 216 -17.39 -0.79 6.40
C PHE A 216 -16.41 -0.47 5.28
N ILE A 217 -15.13 -0.72 5.52
CA ILE A 217 -14.11 -0.82 4.48
C ILE A 217 -13.56 -2.25 4.53
N ASP A 218 -13.80 -3.03 3.48
CA ASP A 218 -13.12 -4.31 3.30
C ASP A 218 -11.67 -4.03 2.91
N THR A 219 -10.72 -4.67 3.56
CA THR A 219 -9.29 -4.45 3.29
C THR A 219 -8.62 -5.72 2.80
N PRO A 220 -7.61 -5.60 1.91
CA PRO A 220 -6.88 -6.76 1.44
C PRO A 220 -6.11 -7.44 2.58
N GLY A 221 -6.03 -8.77 2.55
CA GLY A 221 -5.32 -9.54 3.58
C GLY A 221 -3.86 -9.85 3.28
N HIS A 222 -3.45 -9.70 2.03
CA HIS A 222 -2.11 -10.01 1.60
C HIS A 222 -1.16 -8.86 1.99
N VAL A 223 0.00 -9.21 2.56
CA VAL A 223 0.93 -8.24 3.15
C VAL A 223 1.46 -7.19 2.16
N ASN A 224 1.60 -7.55 0.87
CA ASN A 224 2.02 -6.60 -0.15
C ASN A 224 1.03 -5.44 -0.38
N PHE A 225 -0.25 -5.58 -0.01
CA PHE A 225 -1.26 -4.52 -0.09
C PHE A 225 -1.53 -3.87 1.28
N ALA A 226 -0.50 -3.83 2.13
CA ALA A 226 -0.55 -3.19 3.44
C ALA A 226 -0.86 -1.68 3.38
N ASP A 227 -0.55 -1.04 2.26
CA ASP A 227 -0.88 0.36 1.99
C ASP A 227 -2.39 0.62 1.99
N GLU A 228 -3.15 -0.27 1.36
CA GLU A 228 -4.60 -0.20 1.31
C GLU A 228 -5.23 -0.29 2.70
N VAL A 229 -4.62 -1.08 3.59
CA VAL A 229 -5.04 -1.20 4.99
C VAL A 229 -4.71 0.10 5.75
N ALA A 230 -3.51 0.66 5.58
CA ALA A 230 -3.11 1.92 6.22
C ALA A 230 -4.01 3.10 5.79
N ALA A 231 -4.34 3.20 4.49
CA ALA A 231 -5.25 4.22 3.96
C ALA A 231 -6.68 4.09 4.51
N SER A 232 -7.12 2.86 4.80
CA SER A 232 -8.42 2.58 5.39
C SER A 232 -8.47 2.91 6.88
N ILE A 233 -7.44 2.50 7.65
CA ILE A 233 -7.28 2.80 9.08
C ILE A 233 -7.33 4.31 9.33
N ARG A 234 -6.75 5.11 8.42
CA ARG A 234 -6.77 6.57 8.51
C ARG A 234 -8.19 7.17 8.47
N LEU A 235 -9.18 6.54 7.82
CA LEU A 235 -10.55 7.08 7.73
C LEU A 235 -11.49 6.59 8.84
N VAL A 236 -11.26 5.41 9.40
CA VAL A 236 -12.18 4.74 10.34
C VAL A 236 -11.94 5.08 11.82
N ASP A 237 -12.94 4.83 12.66
CA ASP A 237 -12.88 5.07 14.12
C ASP A 237 -12.52 3.80 14.92
N GLY A 238 -12.68 2.64 14.30
CA GLY A 238 -12.30 1.35 14.87
C GLY A 238 -12.02 0.31 13.80
N ILE A 239 -11.38 -0.79 14.21
CA ILE A 239 -11.12 -1.95 13.37
C ILE A 239 -11.81 -3.20 13.93
N VAL A 240 -12.27 -4.05 13.01
CA VAL A 240 -12.68 -5.43 13.29
C VAL A 240 -11.58 -6.34 12.78
N LEU A 241 -10.79 -6.88 13.70
CA LEU A 241 -9.72 -7.83 13.39
C LEU A 241 -10.30 -9.22 13.25
N VAL A 242 -10.17 -9.83 12.07
CA VAL A 242 -10.60 -11.19 11.78
C VAL A 242 -9.42 -12.16 11.87
N VAL A 243 -9.52 -13.14 12.77
CA VAL A 243 -8.47 -14.14 13.02
C VAL A 243 -9.02 -15.54 12.79
N ASP A 244 -8.36 -16.33 11.95
CA ASP A 244 -8.64 -17.75 11.80
C ASP A 244 -8.21 -18.49 13.07
N VAL A 245 -9.15 -19.22 13.68
CA VAL A 245 -8.89 -19.94 14.93
C VAL A 245 -7.85 -21.06 14.80
N VAL A 246 -7.66 -21.64 13.60
CA VAL A 246 -6.69 -22.72 13.36
C VAL A 246 -5.28 -22.15 13.25
N GLU A 247 -5.10 -21.13 12.42
CA GLU A 247 -3.80 -20.51 12.13
C GLU A 247 -3.33 -19.59 13.27
N GLY A 248 -4.27 -18.91 13.94
CA GLY A 248 -4.00 -17.99 15.03
C GLY A 248 -3.48 -16.64 14.54
N LEU A 249 -2.67 -15.97 15.36
CA LEU A 249 -2.06 -14.70 14.99
C LEU A 249 -0.90 -14.92 14.00
N MET A 250 -0.90 -14.10 12.95
CA MET A 250 0.03 -14.17 11.81
C MET A 250 0.63 -12.79 11.54
N VAL A 251 1.74 -12.72 10.82
CA VAL A 251 2.53 -11.49 10.58
C VAL A 251 1.70 -10.32 10.06
N GLY A 252 0.79 -10.58 9.11
CA GLY A 252 -0.07 -9.51 8.57
C GLY A 252 -0.97 -8.90 9.66
N ALA A 253 -1.55 -9.73 10.53
CA ALA A 253 -2.38 -9.25 11.64
C ALA A 253 -1.55 -8.57 12.73
N GLU A 254 -0.34 -9.04 13.02
CA GLU A 254 0.62 -8.40 13.94
C GLU A 254 0.96 -6.97 13.51
N MET A 255 1.27 -6.77 12.23
CA MET A 255 1.61 -5.45 11.69
C MET A 255 0.41 -4.49 11.71
N ILE A 256 -0.78 -4.98 11.35
CA ILE A 256 -2.03 -4.20 11.39
C ILE A 256 -2.34 -3.77 12.82
N LEU A 257 -2.25 -4.68 13.80
CA LEU A 257 -2.45 -4.35 15.22
C LEU A 257 -1.48 -3.27 15.70
N ARG A 258 -0.20 -3.39 15.34
CA ARG A 258 0.82 -2.40 15.68
C ARG A 258 0.48 -1.04 15.10
N HIS A 259 0.08 -0.99 13.84
CA HIS A 259 -0.27 0.27 13.18
C HIS A 259 -1.56 0.88 13.75
N ALA A 260 -2.61 0.08 13.99
CA ALA A 260 -3.86 0.54 14.56
C ALA A 260 -3.70 1.15 15.95
N ILE A 261 -2.91 0.52 16.83
CA ILE A 261 -2.61 1.04 18.17
C ILE A 261 -1.81 2.36 18.07
N GLN A 262 -0.84 2.45 17.16
CA GLN A 262 -0.05 3.67 16.95
C GLN A 262 -0.89 4.85 16.44
N GLU A 263 -1.90 4.59 15.62
CA GLU A 263 -2.86 5.62 15.15
C GLU A 263 -4.01 5.85 16.17
N GLY A 264 -4.00 5.18 17.32
CA GLY A 264 -5.01 5.36 18.39
C GLY A 264 -6.38 4.76 18.08
N VAL A 265 -6.47 3.81 17.14
CA VAL A 265 -7.73 3.24 16.67
C VAL A 265 -8.18 2.08 17.57
N LYS A 266 -9.47 2.05 17.93
CA LYS A 266 -10.03 0.99 18.79
C LYS A 266 -10.11 -0.35 18.06
N VAL A 267 -9.76 -1.42 18.76
CA VAL A 267 -9.69 -2.78 18.20
C VAL A 267 -10.81 -3.66 18.77
N THR A 268 -11.49 -4.38 17.88
CA THR A 268 -12.43 -5.46 18.21
C THR A 268 -12.00 -6.74 17.49
N LEU A 269 -12.34 -7.91 18.02
CA LEU A 269 -11.85 -9.20 17.50
C LEU A 269 -13.01 -10.10 17.06
N VAL A 270 -12.87 -10.70 15.89
CA VAL A 270 -13.72 -11.79 15.40
C VAL A 270 -12.85 -13.02 15.23
N VAL A 271 -13.07 -14.02 16.08
CA VAL A 271 -12.46 -15.35 15.95
C VAL A 271 -13.29 -16.13 14.94
N ASN A 272 -12.78 -16.23 13.71
CA ASN A 272 -13.47 -16.84 12.58
C ASN A 272 -13.03 -18.29 12.33
N LYS A 273 -13.78 -18.97 11.46
CA LYS A 273 -13.56 -20.34 11.00
C LYS A 273 -13.60 -21.40 12.11
N ILE A 274 -14.50 -21.21 13.07
CA ILE A 274 -14.72 -22.17 14.17
C ILE A 274 -15.14 -23.55 13.65
N ASP A 275 -15.81 -23.60 12.50
CA ASP A 275 -16.16 -24.82 11.77
C ASP A 275 -14.94 -25.71 11.47
N ARG A 276 -13.75 -25.13 11.21
CA ARG A 276 -12.54 -25.92 10.95
C ARG A 276 -12.10 -26.75 12.15
N LEU A 277 -12.35 -26.29 13.37
CA LEU A 277 -12.09 -27.08 14.58
C LEU A 277 -12.95 -28.36 14.63
N ILE A 278 -14.16 -28.29 14.06
CA ILE A 278 -15.16 -29.35 14.07
C ILE A 278 -14.98 -30.29 12.87
N LEU A 279 -14.88 -29.72 11.67
CA LEU A 279 -14.90 -30.44 10.40
C LEU A 279 -13.52 -30.93 9.96
N GLU A 280 -12.49 -30.09 10.09
CA GLU A 280 -11.12 -30.38 9.63
C GLU A 280 -10.31 -31.06 10.73
N LEU A 281 -10.11 -30.38 11.87
CA LEU A 281 -9.29 -30.89 12.97
C LEU A 281 -10.00 -31.97 13.79
N ARG A 282 -11.34 -31.99 13.80
CA ARG A 282 -12.18 -32.98 14.51
C ARG A 282 -11.80 -33.15 15.99
N ILE A 283 -11.43 -32.05 16.63
CA ILE A 283 -11.03 -32.04 18.05
C ILE A 283 -12.25 -31.98 18.97
N LYS A 284 -12.10 -32.47 20.20
CA LYS A 284 -13.20 -32.48 21.19
C LYS A 284 -13.58 -31.04 21.60
N PRO A 285 -14.83 -30.79 22.02
CA PRO A 285 -15.27 -29.46 22.46
C PRO A 285 -14.38 -28.81 23.54
N THR A 286 -13.83 -29.63 24.45
CA THR A 286 -12.90 -29.15 25.48
C THR A 286 -11.59 -28.61 24.90
N ASP A 287 -11.05 -29.29 23.89
CA ASP A 287 -9.79 -28.94 23.25
C ASP A 287 -9.98 -27.74 22.31
N ALA A 288 -11.14 -27.68 21.63
CA ALA A 288 -11.54 -26.53 20.84
C ALA A 288 -11.65 -25.25 21.68
N TYR A 289 -12.21 -25.33 22.90
CA TYR A 289 -12.22 -24.20 23.82
C TYR A 289 -10.80 -23.71 24.15
N TYR A 290 -9.87 -24.61 24.45
CA TYR A 290 -8.49 -24.21 24.72
C TYR A 290 -7.82 -23.57 23.50
N LYS A 291 -8.10 -24.05 22.28
CA LYS A 291 -7.57 -23.46 21.05
C LYS A 291 -8.13 -22.05 20.80
N ILE A 292 -9.42 -21.85 21.00
CA ILE A 292 -10.06 -20.52 20.92
C ILE A 292 -9.46 -19.58 21.98
N LYS A 293 -9.37 -20.04 23.23
CA LYS A 293 -8.78 -19.27 24.34
C LYS A 293 -7.34 -18.89 24.05
N HIS A 294 -6.53 -19.84 23.58
CA HIS A 294 -5.14 -19.60 23.21
C HIS A 294 -5.00 -18.56 22.10
N THR A 295 -5.86 -18.59 21.09
CA THR A 295 -5.87 -17.61 20.00
C THR A 295 -6.14 -16.19 20.53
N ILE A 296 -7.10 -16.04 21.45
CA ILE A 296 -7.39 -14.74 22.08
C ILE A 296 -6.23 -14.29 22.97
N GLU A 297 -5.60 -15.20 23.71
CA GLU A 297 -4.45 -14.91 24.57
C GLU A 297 -3.20 -14.53 23.76
N GLU A 298 -2.97 -15.15 22.60
CA GLU A 298 -1.89 -14.80 21.67
C GLU A 298 -2.03 -13.35 21.20
N VAL A 299 -3.23 -12.95 20.75
CA VAL A 299 -3.54 -11.56 20.36
C VAL A 299 -3.30 -10.60 21.53
N ASN A 300 -3.81 -10.91 22.72
CA ASN A 300 -3.63 -10.05 23.90
C ASN A 300 -2.17 -9.93 24.34
N THR A 301 -1.39 -11.01 24.23
CA THR A 301 0.04 -11.02 24.57
C THR A 301 0.79 -10.10 23.62
N PHE A 302 0.44 -10.11 22.33
CA PHE A 302 0.99 -9.20 21.35
C PHE A 302 0.60 -7.74 21.62
N ILE A 303 -0.68 -7.45 21.89
CA ILE A 303 -1.16 -6.11 22.25
C ILE A 303 -0.43 -5.59 23.50
N SER A 304 -0.36 -6.40 24.57
CA SER A 304 0.33 -6.05 25.81
C SER A 304 1.83 -5.82 25.64
N GLY A 305 2.45 -6.42 24.61
CA GLY A 305 3.85 -6.17 24.26
C GLY A 305 4.07 -4.82 23.57
N ILE A 306 3.02 -4.23 22.99
CA ILE A 306 3.06 -2.89 22.36
C ILE A 306 2.65 -1.83 23.38
N ASP A 307 1.48 -2.01 24.00
CA ASP A 307 0.91 -1.13 25.01
C ASP A 307 0.26 -1.99 26.12
N PRO A 308 0.77 -1.93 27.36
CA PRO A 308 0.26 -2.72 28.47
C PRO A 308 -1.03 -2.17 29.08
N ASP A 309 -1.70 -1.18 28.45
CA ASP A 309 -2.98 -0.65 28.92
C ASP A 309 -4.06 -1.76 29.05
N PRO A 310 -4.59 -2.01 30.27
CA PRO A 310 -5.69 -2.95 30.49
C PRO A 310 -6.94 -2.66 29.64
N GLU A 311 -7.18 -1.41 29.23
CA GLU A 311 -8.35 -1.06 28.42
C GLU A 311 -8.33 -1.71 27.05
N LEU A 312 -7.14 -1.94 26.47
CA LEU A 312 -6.95 -2.55 25.15
C LEU A 312 -7.16 -4.08 25.15
N ARG A 313 -7.33 -4.69 26.32
CA ARG A 313 -7.49 -6.14 26.44
C ARG A 313 -8.78 -6.65 25.76
N LEU A 314 -8.62 -7.61 24.87
CA LEU A 314 -9.70 -8.30 24.17
C LEU A 314 -10.14 -9.52 24.97
N SER A 315 -11.41 -9.58 25.36
CA SER A 315 -11.99 -10.70 26.09
C SER A 315 -13.47 -10.86 25.74
N PRO A 316 -13.96 -12.09 25.49
CA PRO A 316 -15.38 -12.36 25.31
C PRO A 316 -16.25 -11.86 26.47
N GLU A 317 -15.73 -11.88 27.71
CA GLU A 317 -16.39 -11.35 28.91
C GLU A 317 -16.59 -9.84 28.87
N ARG A 318 -15.74 -9.11 28.13
CA ARG A 318 -15.86 -7.65 27.98
C ARG A 318 -16.81 -7.27 26.84
N GLY A 319 -17.28 -8.25 26.06
CA GLY A 319 -18.13 -8.00 24.91
C GLY A 319 -17.41 -7.47 23.68
N ASN A 320 -16.06 -7.51 23.62
CA ASN A 320 -15.26 -7.02 22.47
C ASN A 320 -14.70 -8.14 21.58
N VAL A 321 -15.15 -9.39 21.78
CA VAL A 321 -14.79 -10.56 20.98
C VAL A 321 -16.04 -11.28 20.48
N ALA A 322 -16.11 -11.51 19.17
CA ALA A 322 -17.11 -12.32 18.49
C ALA A 322 -16.54 -13.67 18.05
N PHE A 323 -17.43 -14.64 17.94
CA PHE A 323 -17.17 -15.98 17.43
C PHE A 323 -17.94 -16.16 16.12
N ALA A 324 -17.25 -16.57 15.05
CA ALA A 324 -17.87 -16.67 13.73
C ALA A 324 -17.44 -17.93 12.96
N SER A 325 -18.32 -18.33 12.05
CA SER A 325 -17.95 -19.07 10.85
C SER A 325 -18.67 -18.40 9.69
N THR A 326 -17.92 -17.59 8.96
CA THR A 326 -18.45 -16.83 7.82
C THR A 326 -18.86 -17.74 6.66
N ASP A 327 -18.20 -18.88 6.49
CA ASP A 327 -18.59 -19.88 5.49
C ASP A 327 -19.97 -20.49 5.80
N MET A 328 -20.23 -20.76 7.08
CA MET A 328 -21.49 -21.31 7.58
C MET A 328 -22.53 -20.24 7.96
N CYS A 329 -22.27 -18.97 7.67
CA CYS A 329 -23.16 -17.82 7.90
C CYS A 329 -23.65 -17.66 9.34
N TYR A 330 -22.75 -17.73 10.33
CA TYR A 330 -23.10 -17.29 11.68
C TYR A 330 -22.00 -16.47 12.35
N CYS A 331 -22.43 -15.53 13.19
CA CYS A 331 -21.58 -14.77 14.09
C CYS A 331 -22.34 -14.48 15.39
N PHE A 332 -21.74 -14.78 16.54
CA PHE A 332 -22.35 -14.57 17.84
C PHE A 332 -21.36 -14.05 18.89
N THR A 333 -21.89 -13.43 19.92
CA THR A 333 -21.20 -13.06 21.16
C THR A 333 -21.79 -13.85 22.32
N LEU A 334 -21.18 -13.75 23.50
CA LEU A 334 -21.75 -14.35 24.70
C LEU A 334 -23.14 -13.78 25.01
N GLU A 335 -23.34 -12.48 24.79
CA GLU A 335 -24.60 -11.79 25.04
C GLU A 335 -25.68 -12.16 24.00
N SER A 336 -25.32 -12.24 22.71
CA SER A 336 -26.29 -12.65 21.68
C SER A 336 -26.70 -14.11 21.87
N PHE A 337 -25.77 -15.01 22.19
CA PHE A 337 -26.08 -16.42 22.48
C PHE A 337 -26.90 -16.58 23.76
N ALA A 338 -26.60 -15.80 24.80
CA ALA A 338 -27.40 -15.74 26.02
C ALA A 338 -28.84 -15.27 25.75
N THR A 339 -29.02 -14.33 24.82
CA THR A 339 -30.34 -13.83 24.39
C THR A 339 -31.15 -14.93 23.71
N MET A 340 -30.51 -15.76 22.87
CA MET A 340 -31.15 -16.93 22.27
C MET A 340 -31.67 -17.89 23.35
N TYR A 341 -30.87 -18.17 24.39
CA TYR A 341 -31.33 -18.98 25.52
C TYR A 341 -32.49 -18.35 26.28
N ALA A 342 -32.47 -17.03 26.52
CA ALA A 342 -33.55 -16.32 27.19
C ALA A 342 -34.85 -16.35 26.39
N SER A 343 -34.77 -16.26 25.06
CA SER A 343 -35.94 -16.37 24.18
C SER A 343 -36.54 -17.78 24.17
N THR A 344 -35.72 -18.82 24.34
CA THR A 344 -36.16 -20.22 24.27
C THR A 344 -36.67 -20.76 25.61
N TYR A 345 -35.97 -20.48 26.71
CA TYR A 345 -36.24 -21.08 28.03
C TYR A 345 -36.90 -20.11 29.03
N GLY A 346 -37.14 -18.86 28.65
CA GLY A 346 -37.79 -17.83 29.45
C GLY A 346 -36.83 -16.75 29.97
N ALA A 347 -37.41 -15.65 30.46
CA ALA A 347 -36.65 -14.45 30.83
C ALA A 347 -35.73 -14.67 32.03
N PHE A 348 -34.42 -14.52 31.81
CA PHE A 348 -33.40 -14.35 32.84
C PHE A 348 -32.50 -13.16 32.48
N ASP A 349 -31.66 -12.72 33.42
CA ASP A 349 -30.73 -11.62 33.17
C ASP A 349 -29.61 -12.07 32.20
N VAL A 350 -29.71 -11.61 30.96
CA VAL A 350 -28.84 -11.98 29.84
C VAL A 350 -27.38 -11.62 30.14
N LYS A 351 -27.15 -10.43 30.68
CA LYS A 351 -25.79 -9.90 30.89
C LYS A 351 -25.04 -10.71 31.95
N SER A 352 -25.65 -10.96 33.12
CA SER A 352 -24.99 -11.76 34.16
C SER A 352 -24.83 -13.24 33.78
N PHE A 353 -25.65 -13.77 32.87
CA PHE A 353 -25.41 -15.09 32.30
C PHE A 353 -24.24 -15.06 31.31
N ALA A 354 -24.19 -14.09 30.39
CA ALA A 354 -23.12 -13.91 29.41
C ALA A 354 -21.74 -13.78 30.08
N ASP A 355 -21.63 -12.98 31.14
CA ASP A 355 -20.39 -12.80 31.93
C ASP A 355 -19.86 -14.11 32.54
N ARG A 356 -20.73 -15.13 32.66
CA ARG A 356 -20.39 -16.44 33.25
C ARG A 356 -20.21 -17.55 32.21
N LEU A 357 -20.41 -17.25 30.93
CA LEU A 357 -20.26 -18.21 29.85
C LEU A 357 -18.80 -18.42 29.42
N TRP A 358 -17.87 -17.58 29.85
CA TRP A 358 -16.46 -17.68 29.50
C TRP A 358 -15.56 -17.89 30.73
N GLY A 359 -14.35 -18.40 30.51
CA GLY A 359 -13.36 -18.63 31.55
C GLY A 359 -13.52 -19.97 32.29
N ASP A 360 -12.81 -20.09 33.41
CA ASP A 360 -12.81 -21.30 34.25
C ASP A 360 -14.03 -21.29 35.19
N ILE A 361 -15.21 -21.27 34.59
CA ILE A 361 -16.51 -21.32 35.28
C ILE A 361 -17.17 -22.66 34.96
N TYR A 362 -17.66 -23.31 36.01
CA TYR A 362 -18.31 -24.61 35.97
C TYR A 362 -19.71 -24.49 36.56
N THR A 363 -20.56 -25.45 36.22
CA THR A 363 -21.91 -25.52 36.79
C THR A 363 -22.06 -26.71 37.70
N TYR A 364 -22.73 -26.51 38.83
CA TYR A 364 -23.14 -27.57 39.72
C TYR A 364 -24.63 -27.43 40.04
N LYS A 365 -25.25 -28.51 40.49
CA LYS A 365 -26.67 -28.53 40.87
C LYS A 365 -26.79 -28.45 42.39
N ASP A 366 -27.40 -27.39 42.89
CA ASP A 366 -27.72 -27.22 44.30
C ASP A 366 -29.25 -27.19 44.47
N ASN A 367 -29.82 -28.19 45.13
CA ASN A 367 -31.26 -28.37 45.32
C ASN A 367 -32.07 -28.26 44.01
N GLY A 368 -31.56 -28.82 42.92
CA GLY A 368 -32.19 -28.81 41.59
C GLY A 368 -32.04 -27.49 40.82
N LYS A 369 -31.46 -26.44 41.41
CA LYS A 369 -31.11 -25.19 40.72
C LYS A 369 -29.68 -25.23 40.23
N LEU A 370 -29.46 -24.75 39.01
CA LEU A 370 -28.13 -24.64 38.44
C LEU A 370 -27.40 -23.43 39.06
N LYS A 371 -26.22 -23.66 39.62
CA LYS A 371 -25.33 -22.61 40.15
C LYS A 371 -23.98 -22.63 39.44
N PHE A 372 -23.32 -21.48 39.44
CA PHE A 372 -22.01 -21.29 38.82
C PHE A 372 -20.94 -21.24 39.90
N THR A 373 -19.81 -21.90 39.65
CA THR A 373 -18.65 -21.95 40.54
C THR A 373 -17.37 -21.81 39.73
N ARG A 374 -16.32 -21.21 40.30
CA ARG A 374 -14.99 -21.13 39.69
C ARG A 374 -14.11 -22.34 40.02
N LYS A 375 -14.54 -23.19 40.96
CA LYS A 375 -13.86 -24.43 41.30
C LYS A 375 -14.62 -25.60 40.71
N ALA A 376 -13.93 -26.45 39.96
CA ALA A 376 -14.49 -27.72 39.52
C ALA A 376 -14.78 -28.58 40.77
N GLU A 377 -16.05 -28.86 41.04
CA GLU A 377 -16.45 -29.80 42.10
C GLU A 377 -16.22 -31.25 41.67
N ASP A 378 -16.26 -31.51 40.35
CA ASP A 378 -16.06 -32.80 39.71
C ASP A 378 -14.92 -32.69 38.68
N PRO A 379 -13.94 -33.62 38.65
CA PRO A 379 -12.90 -33.67 37.62
C PRO A 379 -13.44 -33.74 36.18
N GLU A 380 -14.64 -34.28 35.96
CA GLU A 380 -15.29 -34.35 34.64
C GLU A 380 -16.19 -33.14 34.35
N ALA A 381 -16.25 -32.15 35.24
CA ALA A 381 -17.08 -30.96 35.02
C ALA A 381 -16.61 -30.17 33.79
N GLU A 382 -17.49 -30.04 32.81
CA GLU A 382 -17.26 -29.19 31.64
C GLU A 382 -17.38 -27.70 32.02
N ARG A 383 -16.58 -26.85 31.34
CA ARG A 383 -16.69 -25.39 31.44
C ARG A 383 -18.03 -24.94 30.89
N THR A 384 -18.53 -23.80 31.37
CA THR A 384 -19.78 -23.20 30.88
C THR A 384 -19.76 -22.96 29.38
N PHE A 385 -18.66 -22.43 28.81
CA PHE A 385 -18.53 -22.24 27.36
C PHE A 385 -18.67 -23.55 26.59
N VAL A 386 -18.01 -24.61 27.07
CA VAL A 386 -18.06 -25.94 26.45
C VAL A 386 -19.49 -26.49 26.54
N LYS A 387 -20.07 -26.49 27.73
CA LYS A 387 -21.38 -27.09 27.99
C LYS A 387 -22.54 -26.40 27.27
N PHE A 388 -22.55 -25.06 27.25
CA PHE A 388 -23.67 -24.27 26.71
C PHE A 388 -23.47 -23.80 25.28
N ILE A 389 -22.24 -23.67 24.78
CA ILE A 389 -22.00 -23.15 23.43
C ILE A 389 -21.45 -24.25 22.53
N LEU A 390 -20.28 -24.81 22.85
CA LEU A 390 -19.61 -25.75 21.95
C LEU A 390 -20.33 -27.10 21.85
N THR A 391 -20.77 -27.68 22.96
CA THR A 391 -21.44 -28.99 22.94
C THR A 391 -22.74 -28.96 22.11
N PRO A 392 -23.65 -27.97 22.27
CA PRO A 392 -24.80 -27.83 21.37
C PRO A 392 -24.41 -27.60 19.91
N LEU A 393 -23.40 -26.75 19.66
CA LEU A 393 -22.92 -26.49 18.30
C LEU A 393 -22.40 -27.78 17.64
N TYR A 394 -21.54 -28.53 18.34
CA TYR A 394 -21.01 -29.81 17.86
C TYR A 394 -22.10 -30.84 17.57
N LYS A 395 -23.16 -30.87 18.40
CA LYS A 395 -24.31 -31.75 18.16
C LYS A 395 -25.03 -31.40 16.86
N ILE A 396 -25.26 -30.11 16.59
CA ILE A 396 -25.89 -29.67 15.33
C ILE A 396 -25.04 -30.13 14.14
N TYR A 397 -23.72 -29.91 14.19
CA TYR A 397 -22.80 -30.38 13.15
C TYR A 397 -22.85 -31.90 12.97
N SER A 398 -22.78 -32.68 14.06
CA SER A 398 -22.80 -34.14 13.98
C SER A 398 -24.11 -34.69 13.43
N HIS A 399 -25.27 -34.11 13.81
CA HIS A 399 -26.58 -34.57 13.34
C HIS A 399 -26.82 -34.26 11.86
N VAL A 400 -26.30 -33.13 11.36
CA VAL A 400 -26.37 -32.83 9.92
C VAL A 400 -25.44 -33.75 9.12
N LEU A 401 -24.25 -34.05 9.65
CA LEU A 401 -23.27 -34.93 8.99
C LEU A 401 -23.65 -36.42 9.02
N SER A 402 -24.49 -36.86 9.95
CA SER A 402 -24.93 -38.25 10.04
C SER A 402 -25.93 -38.67 8.96
N GLU A 403 -26.42 -37.74 8.14
CA GLU A 403 -27.38 -37.93 7.03
C GLU A 403 -28.73 -38.58 7.41
N ASP A 404 -29.00 -38.82 8.69
CA ASP A 404 -30.30 -39.28 9.16
C ASP A 404 -31.31 -38.11 9.21
N ALA A 405 -32.12 -38.00 8.16
CA ALA A 405 -33.10 -36.94 8.01
C ALA A 405 -34.22 -36.97 9.05
N ASP A 406 -34.53 -38.12 9.66
CA ASP A 406 -35.63 -38.22 10.62
C ASP A 406 -35.17 -37.81 12.03
N ASP A 407 -33.98 -38.24 12.44
CA ASP A 407 -33.33 -37.77 13.67
C ASP A 407 -33.01 -36.26 13.61
N LEU A 408 -32.57 -35.79 12.44
CA LEU A 408 -32.33 -34.36 12.21
C LEU A 408 -33.63 -33.55 12.31
N LYS A 409 -34.75 -34.04 11.76
CA LYS A 409 -36.06 -33.36 11.90
C LYS A 409 -36.50 -33.27 13.35
N GLU A 410 -36.31 -34.32 14.14
CA GLU A 410 -36.66 -34.30 15.57
C GLU A 410 -35.80 -33.27 16.33
N THR A 411 -34.49 -33.28 16.07
CA THR A 411 -33.54 -32.33 16.66
C THR A 411 -33.87 -30.89 16.28
N LEU A 412 -34.09 -30.60 15.00
CA LEU A 412 -34.45 -29.26 14.52
C LEU A 412 -35.78 -28.79 15.10
N ARG A 413 -36.77 -29.68 15.24
CA ARG A 413 -38.05 -29.35 15.88
C ARG A 413 -37.85 -28.94 17.34
N SER A 414 -36.93 -29.58 18.07
CA SER A 414 -36.60 -29.20 19.45
C SER A 414 -35.97 -27.81 19.57
N LEU A 415 -35.30 -27.36 18.51
CA LEU A 415 -34.69 -26.02 18.40
C LEU A 415 -35.66 -24.98 17.80
N GLY A 416 -36.91 -25.36 17.50
CA GLY A 416 -37.90 -24.47 16.89
C GLY A 416 -37.72 -24.26 15.38
N ILE A 417 -36.85 -25.03 14.73
CA ILE A 417 -36.52 -24.89 13.31
C ILE A 417 -37.38 -25.84 12.46
N THR A 418 -37.99 -25.31 11.40
CA THR A 418 -38.78 -26.12 10.46
C THR A 418 -38.36 -25.86 9.02
N LEU A 419 -37.73 -26.87 8.41
CA LEU A 419 -37.26 -26.81 7.02
C LEU A 419 -38.27 -27.46 6.06
N ARG A 420 -38.26 -27.01 4.80
CA ARG A 420 -39.01 -27.66 3.72
C ARG A 420 -38.39 -29.02 3.39
N THR A 421 -39.21 -30.01 3.05
CA THR A 421 -38.77 -31.39 2.73
C THR A 421 -37.70 -31.46 1.64
N VAL A 422 -37.67 -30.49 0.72
CA VAL A 422 -36.67 -30.40 -0.36
C VAL A 422 -35.27 -30.08 0.18
N LEU A 423 -35.17 -29.26 1.22
CA LEU A 423 -33.88 -28.82 1.77
C LEU A 423 -33.10 -29.98 2.40
N TYR A 424 -33.79 -30.96 2.99
CA TYR A 424 -33.18 -32.17 3.55
C TYR A 424 -32.53 -33.08 2.49
N LYS A 425 -32.77 -32.84 1.20
CA LYS A 425 -32.16 -33.59 0.10
C LYS A 425 -30.93 -32.89 -0.48
N MET A 426 -30.57 -31.71 0.03
CA MET A 426 -29.37 -31.01 -0.38
C MET A 426 -28.13 -31.72 0.17
N ASP A 427 -26.97 -31.43 -0.41
CA ASP A 427 -25.70 -31.88 0.12
C ASP A 427 -25.49 -31.37 1.56
N THR A 428 -24.67 -32.09 2.32
CA THR A 428 -24.48 -31.87 3.76
C THR A 428 -24.00 -30.45 4.10
N ARG A 429 -23.09 -29.87 3.32
CA ARG A 429 -22.54 -28.52 3.56
C ARG A 429 -23.55 -27.39 3.30
N PRO A 430 -24.24 -27.34 2.14
CA PRO A 430 -25.39 -26.45 1.95
C PRO A 430 -26.47 -26.58 3.03
N LEU A 431 -26.84 -27.81 3.39
CA LEU A 431 -27.84 -28.07 4.42
C LEU A 431 -27.40 -27.52 5.78
N LEU A 432 -26.14 -27.76 6.15
CA LEU A 432 -25.55 -27.26 7.39
C LEU A 432 -25.62 -25.74 7.47
N LYS A 433 -25.29 -25.06 6.37
CA LYS A 433 -25.37 -23.59 6.29
C LYS A 433 -26.78 -23.07 6.51
N VAL A 434 -27.79 -23.66 5.85
CA VAL A 434 -29.20 -23.27 6.03
C VAL A 434 -29.68 -23.53 7.46
N VAL A 435 -29.29 -24.66 8.06
CA VAL A 435 -29.64 -25.00 9.45
C VAL A 435 -29.03 -23.97 10.42
N LEU A 436 -27.76 -23.63 10.25
CA LEU A 436 -27.06 -22.69 11.12
C LEU A 436 -27.56 -21.26 10.94
N ASP A 437 -27.83 -20.83 9.71
CA ASP A 437 -28.45 -19.54 9.41
C ASP A 437 -29.82 -19.39 10.11
N GLN A 438 -30.67 -20.42 10.05
CA GLN A 438 -31.96 -20.39 10.77
C GLN A 438 -31.82 -20.51 12.29
N PHE A 439 -30.77 -21.16 12.79
CA PHE A 439 -30.54 -21.31 14.21
C PHE A 439 -30.05 -20.00 14.84
N PHE A 440 -29.01 -19.38 14.27
CA PHE A 440 -28.42 -18.15 14.79
C PHE A 440 -29.17 -16.89 14.37
N GLY A 441 -29.70 -16.87 13.15
CA GLY A 441 -30.33 -15.69 12.58
C GLY A 441 -29.34 -14.55 12.27
N PRO A 442 -29.82 -13.30 12.27
CA PRO A 442 -29.02 -12.11 11.99
C PRO A 442 -27.81 -11.95 12.91
N ALA A 443 -26.72 -11.36 12.40
CA ALA A 443 -25.46 -11.20 13.13
C ALA A 443 -25.48 -10.01 14.12
N THR A 444 -26.54 -9.87 14.92
CA THR A 444 -26.74 -8.73 15.83
C THR A 444 -25.62 -8.60 16.87
N GLY A 445 -25.02 -9.71 17.29
CA GLY A 445 -23.90 -9.70 18.24
C GLY A 445 -22.66 -8.98 17.70
N LEU A 446 -22.40 -9.06 16.40
CA LEU A 446 -21.31 -8.30 15.76
C LEU A 446 -21.60 -6.80 15.79
N VAL A 447 -22.86 -6.42 15.54
CA VAL A 447 -23.32 -5.03 15.57
C VAL A 447 -23.18 -4.47 16.99
N ASP A 448 -23.55 -5.24 18.01
CA ASP A 448 -23.40 -4.84 19.42
C ASP A 448 -21.93 -4.59 19.79
N ILE A 449 -21.00 -5.45 19.36
CA ILE A 449 -19.55 -5.23 19.57
C ILE A 449 -19.12 -3.90 18.96
N ILE A 450 -19.50 -3.66 17.70
CA ILE A 450 -19.13 -2.45 16.98
C ILE A 450 -19.70 -1.21 17.68
N VAL A 451 -20.98 -1.20 18.00
CA VAL A 451 -21.64 -0.03 18.60
C VAL A 451 -21.11 0.28 20.01
N ASN A 452 -20.80 -0.75 20.81
CA ASN A 452 -20.37 -0.59 22.20
C ASN A 452 -18.87 -0.29 22.36
N HIS A 453 -18.02 -0.77 21.45
CA HIS A 453 -16.57 -0.65 21.59
C HIS A 453 -15.91 0.27 20.56
N ILE A 454 -16.55 0.51 19.42
CA ILE A 454 -16.07 1.49 18.44
C ILE A 454 -16.83 2.81 18.69
N PRO A 455 -16.11 3.92 18.94
CA PRO A 455 -16.73 5.20 19.21
C PRO A 455 -17.46 5.72 17.97
N SER A 456 -18.46 6.56 18.21
CA SER A 456 -19.09 7.33 17.13
C SER A 456 -18.11 8.36 16.54
N PRO A 457 -18.33 8.82 15.31
CA PRO A 457 -17.54 9.90 14.70
C PRO A 457 -17.48 11.17 15.56
N VAL A 458 -18.54 11.46 16.33
CA VAL A 458 -18.61 12.63 17.23
C VAL A 458 -17.66 12.48 18.41
N GLU A 459 -17.63 11.29 19.02
CA GLU A 459 -16.77 11.02 20.18
C GLU A 459 -15.30 10.95 19.80
N ASN A 460 -14.98 10.37 18.63
CA ASN A 460 -13.60 10.10 18.21
C ASN A 460 -12.95 11.23 17.40
N ASN A 461 -13.73 12.20 16.91
CA ASN A 461 -13.17 13.24 16.04
C ASN A 461 -12.08 14.05 16.74
N ALA A 462 -12.22 14.33 18.03
CA ALA A 462 -11.23 15.08 18.81
C ALA A 462 -9.85 14.39 18.82
N ASP A 463 -9.82 13.11 19.19
CA ASP A 463 -8.58 12.32 19.20
C ASP A 463 -7.98 12.21 17.79
N LYS A 464 -8.85 12.04 16.79
CA LYS A 464 -8.44 11.88 15.40
C LYS A 464 -7.86 13.15 14.80
N VAL A 465 -8.47 14.30 15.03
CA VAL A 465 -7.99 15.61 14.56
C VAL A 465 -6.65 15.95 15.21
N GLN A 466 -6.48 15.64 16.50
CA GLN A 466 -5.22 15.84 17.20
C GLN A 466 -4.05 15.05 16.58
N VAL A 467 -4.32 13.81 16.16
CA VAL A 467 -3.30 12.94 15.54
C VAL A 467 -3.08 13.28 14.06
N THR A 468 -4.13 13.60 13.32
CA THR A 468 -4.06 13.69 11.85
C THR A 468 -3.87 15.11 11.31
N TYR A 469 -4.39 16.15 11.97
CA TYR A 469 -4.27 17.52 11.49
C TYR A 469 -2.86 18.08 11.75
N THR A 470 -2.34 18.89 10.83
CA THR A 470 -1.02 19.52 10.98
C THR A 470 -1.09 20.90 11.62
N GLY A 471 -2.23 21.59 11.52
CA GLY A 471 -2.42 22.95 12.02
C GLY A 471 -2.49 23.08 13.54
N PRO A 472 -2.51 24.33 14.04
CA PRO A 472 -2.55 24.62 15.47
C PRO A 472 -3.88 24.19 16.09
N GLN A 473 -3.79 23.45 17.20
CA GLN A 473 -4.94 22.88 17.90
C GLN A 473 -5.82 23.93 18.61
N THR A 474 -5.35 25.16 18.72
CA THR A 474 -6.07 26.29 19.34
C THR A 474 -6.97 27.05 18.37
N SER A 475 -6.97 26.68 17.08
CA SER A 475 -7.77 27.37 16.06
C SER A 475 -9.27 27.07 16.21
N GLU A 476 -10.12 28.03 15.81
CA GLU A 476 -11.58 27.85 15.83
C GLU A 476 -12.01 26.70 14.90
N LEU A 477 -11.34 26.55 13.75
CA LEU A 477 -11.55 25.45 12.81
C LEU A 477 -11.33 24.07 13.48
N VAL A 478 -10.28 23.92 14.31
CA VAL A 478 -10.05 22.67 15.06
C VAL A 478 -11.15 22.42 16.09
N SER A 479 -11.64 23.46 16.78
CA SER A 479 -12.76 23.30 17.72
C SER A 479 -14.01 22.77 17.03
N ARG A 480 -14.34 23.30 15.85
CA ARG A 480 -15.48 22.83 15.03
C ARG A 480 -15.28 21.43 14.47
N MET A 481 -14.05 21.09 14.09
CA MET A 481 -13.70 19.73 13.70
C MET A 481 -13.85 18.75 14.87
N ASN A 482 -13.40 19.11 16.07
CA ASN A 482 -13.50 18.24 17.25
C ASN A 482 -14.96 17.94 17.61
N GLU A 483 -15.87 18.90 17.44
CA GLU A 483 -17.31 18.73 17.69
C GLU A 483 -18.04 17.97 16.57
N CYS A 484 -17.39 17.71 15.43
CA CYS A 484 -18.02 17.12 14.24
C CYS A 484 -19.24 17.93 13.76
N ASP A 485 -19.15 19.27 13.82
CA ASP A 485 -20.26 20.18 13.52
C ASP A 485 -20.65 20.13 12.03
N PRO A 486 -21.90 19.73 11.69
CA PRO A 486 -22.38 19.73 10.30
C PRO A 486 -22.56 21.12 9.68
N GLU A 487 -22.72 22.17 10.50
CA GLU A 487 -22.84 23.56 10.03
C GLU A 487 -21.50 24.32 10.10
N GLY A 488 -20.43 23.62 10.49
CA GLY A 488 -19.08 24.16 10.53
C GLY A 488 -18.41 24.32 9.15
N PRO A 489 -17.17 24.83 9.10
CA PRO A 489 -16.38 24.90 7.89
C PRO A 489 -16.14 23.49 7.32
N LEU A 490 -16.34 23.33 6.01
CA LEU A 490 -16.16 22.05 5.34
C LEU A 490 -14.69 21.63 5.38
N MET A 491 -14.43 20.45 5.95
CA MET A 491 -13.11 19.81 5.96
C MET A 491 -13.29 18.33 5.64
N VAL A 492 -12.71 17.87 4.53
CA VAL A 492 -12.73 16.47 4.10
C VAL A 492 -11.31 15.93 4.03
N GLN A 493 -11.10 14.75 4.59
CA GLN A 493 -9.84 14.01 4.46
C GLN A 493 -9.99 12.92 3.39
N VAL A 494 -9.30 13.07 2.26
CA VAL A 494 -9.24 12.06 1.18
C VAL A 494 -8.05 11.15 1.40
N SER A 495 -8.26 9.84 1.40
CA SER A 495 -7.19 8.85 1.57
C SER A 495 -6.95 7.98 0.34
N LYS A 496 -7.93 7.87 -0.57
CA LYS A 496 -7.87 6.95 -1.70
C LYS A 496 -8.69 7.44 -2.89
N LEU A 497 -8.27 7.03 -4.09
CA LEU A 497 -8.98 7.28 -5.34
C LEU A 497 -9.44 5.96 -5.97
N TYR A 498 -10.72 5.86 -6.32
CA TYR A 498 -11.29 4.72 -7.02
C TYR A 498 -11.51 5.04 -8.49
N HIS A 499 -10.97 4.23 -9.40
CA HIS A 499 -11.24 4.37 -10.83
C HIS A 499 -12.70 4.00 -11.14
N THR A 500 -13.26 4.67 -12.14
CA THR A 500 -14.57 4.30 -12.71
C THR A 500 -14.47 3.02 -13.56
N THR A 501 -15.61 2.44 -13.95
CA THR A 501 -15.66 1.22 -14.80
C THR A 501 -14.85 1.34 -16.08
N ASP A 502 -14.77 2.57 -16.61
CA ASP A 502 -14.17 2.89 -17.89
C ASP A 502 -12.69 3.29 -17.75
N ALA A 503 -12.20 3.37 -16.50
CA ALA A 503 -10.83 3.72 -16.11
C ALA A 503 -10.34 5.12 -16.56
N GLN A 504 -11.25 6.01 -16.96
CA GLN A 504 -10.89 7.35 -17.42
C GLN A 504 -10.85 8.39 -16.31
N SER A 505 -11.67 8.24 -15.28
CA SER A 505 -11.81 9.18 -14.19
C SER A 505 -11.72 8.47 -12.84
N PHE A 506 -11.40 9.25 -11.80
CA PHE A 506 -11.34 8.75 -10.44
C PHE A 506 -12.40 9.42 -9.56
N ARG A 507 -12.91 8.64 -8.60
CA ARG A 507 -13.77 9.11 -7.51
C ARG A 507 -12.92 9.17 -6.25
N ALA A 508 -12.83 10.36 -5.64
CA ALA A 508 -12.10 10.54 -4.40
C ALA A 508 -12.89 10.00 -3.21
N PHE A 509 -12.27 9.14 -2.41
CA PHE A 509 -12.86 8.56 -1.22
C PHE A 509 -12.27 9.18 0.02
N GLY A 510 -13.15 9.70 0.87
CA GLY A 510 -12.73 10.41 2.06
C GLY A 510 -13.81 10.48 3.13
N ARG A 511 -13.39 11.00 4.28
CA ARG A 511 -14.27 11.29 5.42
C ARG A 511 -14.51 12.78 5.53
N ILE A 512 -15.77 13.17 5.72
CA ILE A 512 -16.12 14.54 6.08
C ILE A 512 -15.90 14.71 7.59
N ILE A 513 -14.91 15.51 7.98
CA ILE A 513 -14.55 15.75 9.38
C ILE A 513 -15.44 16.84 9.99
N SER A 514 -15.74 17.89 9.22
CA SER A 514 -16.62 18.99 9.62
C SER A 514 -17.35 19.57 8.41
N GLY A 515 -18.49 20.21 8.65
CA GLY A 515 -19.34 20.83 7.65
C GLY A 515 -20.21 19.86 6.85
N LYS A 516 -20.78 20.38 5.76
CA LYS A 516 -21.61 19.64 4.80
C LYS A 516 -21.04 19.79 3.40
N LEU A 517 -20.90 18.67 2.71
CA LEU A 517 -20.52 18.64 1.30
C LEU A 517 -21.78 18.67 0.45
N ARG A 518 -21.87 19.60 -0.52
CA ARG A 518 -23.00 19.71 -1.45
C ARG A 518 -22.57 19.51 -2.89
N LYS A 519 -23.43 18.89 -3.70
CA LYS A 519 -23.24 18.78 -5.15
C LYS A 519 -23.21 20.18 -5.80
N GLY A 520 -22.27 20.42 -6.70
CA GLY A 520 -22.04 21.70 -7.37
C GLY A 520 -21.29 22.75 -6.54
N GLN A 521 -20.84 22.42 -5.33
CA GLN A 521 -20.06 23.33 -4.48
C GLN A 521 -18.63 23.48 -4.99
N GLU A 522 -18.09 24.70 -4.94
CA GLU A 522 -16.67 24.98 -5.20
C GLU A 522 -15.82 24.72 -3.94
N LEU A 523 -14.72 23.99 -4.14
CA LEU A 523 -13.80 23.55 -3.10
C LEU A 523 -12.36 23.95 -3.45
N LYS A 524 -11.54 24.14 -2.41
CA LYS A 524 -10.09 24.14 -2.49
C LYS A 524 -9.58 22.73 -2.19
N VAL A 525 -8.81 22.17 -3.11
CA VAL A 525 -8.11 20.89 -2.97
C VAL A 525 -6.67 21.19 -2.60
N LEU A 526 -6.27 20.78 -1.39
CA LEU A 526 -4.91 20.95 -0.87
C LEU A 526 -4.17 19.61 -1.00
N GLY A 527 -3.10 19.59 -1.78
CA GLY A 527 -2.22 18.42 -1.91
C GLY A 527 -1.31 18.21 -0.71
N GLU A 528 -0.40 17.22 -0.80
CA GLU A 528 0.53 16.87 0.28
C GLU A 528 1.68 17.86 0.46
N GLY A 529 2.03 18.60 -0.60
CA GLY A 529 3.07 19.62 -0.60
C GLY A 529 2.59 20.99 -0.12
N TYR A 530 1.27 21.19 -0.04
CA TYR A 530 0.69 22.47 0.37
C TYR A 530 1.13 22.86 1.78
N SER A 531 1.51 24.13 1.92
CA SER A 531 1.71 24.78 3.21
C SER A 531 1.18 26.22 3.16
N PRO A 532 0.89 26.86 4.31
CA PRO A 532 0.48 28.27 4.31
C PRO A 532 1.51 29.23 3.69
N GLU A 533 2.77 28.81 3.56
CA GLU A 533 3.84 29.59 2.94
C GLU A 533 3.99 29.29 1.44
N ASP A 534 3.42 28.18 0.97
CA ASP A 534 3.52 27.66 -0.39
C ASP A 534 2.17 27.11 -0.88
N GLU A 535 1.44 27.98 -1.58
CA GLU A 535 0.09 27.71 -2.10
C GLU A 535 0.11 27.04 -3.49
N GLU A 536 1.27 26.66 -4.05
CA GLU A 536 1.36 26.09 -5.40
C GLU A 536 0.59 24.77 -5.55
N ASP A 537 0.48 24.00 -4.47
CA ASP A 537 -0.22 22.71 -4.42
C ASP A 537 -1.71 22.85 -4.00
N MET A 538 -2.29 24.04 -4.18
CA MET A 538 -3.72 24.32 -4.03
C MET A 538 -4.39 24.45 -5.39
N MET A 539 -5.51 23.74 -5.59
CA MET A 539 -6.34 23.86 -6.79
C MET A 539 -7.82 24.03 -6.45
N ALA A 540 -8.52 24.92 -7.14
CA ALA A 540 -9.98 25.01 -7.06
C ALA A 540 -10.63 23.91 -7.91
N ALA A 541 -11.62 23.20 -7.35
CA ALA A 541 -12.38 22.17 -8.03
C ALA A 541 -13.87 22.26 -7.67
N THR A 542 -14.75 21.83 -8.57
CA THR A 542 -16.20 21.80 -8.34
C THR A 542 -16.65 20.36 -8.13
N VAL A 543 -17.49 20.13 -7.12
CA VAL A 543 -18.05 18.80 -6.86
C VAL A 543 -19.10 18.48 -7.93
N GLU A 544 -18.81 17.51 -8.79
CA GLU A 544 -19.75 17.08 -9.82
C GLU A 544 -20.88 16.23 -9.24
N ASP A 545 -20.52 15.25 -8.41
CA ASP A 545 -21.44 14.26 -7.86
C ASP A 545 -20.90 13.68 -6.54
N ILE A 546 -21.81 13.21 -5.68
CA ILE A 546 -21.50 12.58 -4.40
C ILE A 546 -22.23 11.24 -4.31
N TRP A 547 -21.54 10.21 -3.85
CA TRP A 547 -22.11 8.86 -3.69
C TRP A 547 -21.73 8.21 -2.37
N PHE A 548 -22.66 7.42 -1.83
CA PHE A 548 -22.32 6.32 -0.92
C PHE A 548 -22.01 5.06 -1.73
N SER A 549 -20.90 4.40 -1.38
CA SER A 549 -20.48 3.15 -2.02
C SER A 549 -21.15 1.96 -1.34
N GLU A 550 -21.75 1.08 -2.14
CA GLU A 550 -22.26 -0.24 -1.73
C GLU A 550 -21.51 -1.37 -2.43
N ALA A 551 -20.20 -1.18 -2.63
CA ALA A 551 -19.31 -2.00 -3.45
C ALA A 551 -19.70 -2.08 -4.93
N ARG A 552 -20.79 -2.80 -5.27
CA ARG A 552 -21.22 -3.06 -6.65
C ARG A 552 -22.15 -2.02 -7.23
N TYR A 553 -22.78 -1.20 -6.39
CA TYR A 553 -23.64 -0.10 -6.83
C TYR A 553 -23.37 1.15 -5.98
N PHE A 554 -23.84 2.29 -6.47
CA PHE A 554 -23.59 3.59 -5.87
C PHE A 554 -24.91 4.31 -5.59
N ILE A 555 -25.03 4.89 -4.40
CA ILE A 555 -26.22 5.63 -3.99
C ILE A 555 -25.91 7.13 -4.14
N PRO A 556 -26.43 7.81 -5.19
CA PRO A 556 -26.20 9.23 -5.38
C PRO A 556 -26.95 10.06 -4.33
N THR A 557 -26.31 11.15 -3.89
CA THR A 557 -26.82 12.10 -2.89
C THR A 557 -26.48 13.54 -3.26
N ASP A 558 -27.32 14.48 -2.82
CA ASP A 558 -27.11 15.92 -3.10
C ASP A 558 -26.31 16.62 -1.99
N GLU A 559 -26.46 16.17 -0.74
CA GLU A 559 -25.73 16.68 0.41
C GLU A 559 -25.34 15.55 1.38
N VAL A 560 -24.16 15.68 2.01
CA VAL A 560 -23.70 14.76 3.05
C VAL A 560 -23.06 15.54 4.20
N PRO A 561 -23.48 15.30 5.46
CA PRO A 561 -22.91 15.96 6.64
C PRO A 561 -21.65 15.26 7.19
N ALA A 562 -20.98 15.95 8.12
CA ALA A 562 -19.83 15.44 8.87
C ALA A 562 -20.06 14.07 9.52
N GLY A 563 -18.98 13.29 9.63
CA GLY A 563 -18.95 11.94 10.22
C GLY A 563 -19.06 10.80 9.20
N ASN A 564 -19.53 11.07 7.99
CA ASN A 564 -19.77 10.08 6.94
C ASN A 564 -18.54 9.84 6.04
N LEU A 565 -18.47 8.63 5.46
CA LEU A 565 -17.54 8.28 4.38
C LEU A 565 -18.22 8.42 3.03
N VAL A 566 -17.58 9.12 2.09
CA VAL A 566 -18.19 9.49 0.80
C VAL A 566 -17.24 9.30 -0.38
N LEU A 567 -17.83 9.06 -1.55
CA LEU A 567 -17.17 9.18 -2.86
C LEU A 567 -17.52 10.51 -3.50
N ILE A 568 -16.53 11.21 -4.02
CA ILE A 568 -16.63 12.56 -4.58
C ILE A 568 -16.13 12.55 -6.02
N GLY A 569 -16.95 13.02 -6.96
CA GLY A 569 -16.60 13.19 -8.37
C GLY A 569 -16.13 14.61 -8.70
N GLY A 570 -15.23 14.75 -9.68
CA GLY A 570 -14.77 16.03 -10.21
C GLY A 570 -13.57 16.66 -9.49
N VAL A 571 -13.00 16.01 -8.47
CA VAL A 571 -11.91 16.54 -7.64
C VAL A 571 -10.57 15.79 -7.83
N ASP A 572 -10.48 14.87 -8.78
CA ASP A 572 -9.34 13.95 -8.93
C ASP A 572 -8.13 14.54 -9.67
N ALA A 573 -8.26 15.67 -10.37
CA ALA A 573 -7.21 16.22 -11.21
C ALA A 573 -5.91 16.51 -10.45
N SER A 574 -5.99 17.21 -9.31
CA SER A 574 -4.84 17.59 -8.47
C SER A 574 -4.42 16.52 -7.46
N ILE A 575 -5.29 15.56 -7.15
CA ILE A 575 -5.01 14.56 -6.11
C ILE A 575 -4.10 13.48 -6.68
N SER A 576 -2.91 13.34 -6.09
CA SER A 576 -1.98 12.26 -6.39
C SER A 576 -2.22 11.05 -5.48
N LYS A 577 -2.16 11.22 -4.15
CA LYS A 577 -2.34 10.15 -3.16
C LYS A 577 -3.37 10.52 -2.10
N THR A 578 -3.03 11.49 -1.26
CA THR A 578 -3.95 12.06 -0.27
C THR A 578 -4.17 13.54 -0.53
N ALA A 579 -5.30 14.05 -0.04
CA ALA A 579 -5.61 15.46 -0.14
C ALA A 579 -6.55 15.89 0.99
N THR A 580 -6.52 17.17 1.31
CA THR A 580 -7.52 17.83 2.16
C THR A 580 -8.43 18.67 1.28
N LEU A 581 -9.74 18.46 1.36
CA LEU A 581 -10.71 19.32 0.69
C LEU A 581 -11.32 20.28 1.68
N THR A 582 -11.43 21.55 1.29
CA THR A 582 -12.08 22.58 2.11
C THR A 582 -12.92 23.50 1.25
N ALA A 583 -13.83 24.25 1.88
CA ALA A 583 -14.68 25.18 1.15
C ALA A 583 -13.87 26.37 0.62
N ALA A 584 -14.25 26.89 -0.55
CA ALA A 584 -13.53 27.99 -1.19
C ALA A 584 -13.58 29.32 -0.42
N ASN A 585 -14.59 29.51 0.45
CA ASN A 585 -14.87 30.72 1.19
C ASN A 585 -14.12 30.87 2.53
N ILE A 586 -13.16 29.98 2.81
CA ILE A 586 -12.35 30.05 4.02
C ILE A 586 -11.06 30.83 3.68
N ASP A 587 -10.88 31.96 4.34
CA ASP A 587 -9.73 32.88 4.22
C ASP A 587 -8.73 32.72 5.40
N ASP A 588 -8.94 31.76 6.29
CA ASP A 588 -8.03 31.45 7.39
C ASP A 588 -6.78 30.68 6.91
N ASP A 589 -5.71 30.69 7.72
CA ASP A 589 -4.52 29.85 7.52
C ASP A 589 -4.92 28.36 7.51
N LEU A 590 -5.12 27.82 6.30
CA LEU A 590 -5.48 26.43 6.09
C LEU A 590 -4.25 25.53 6.24
N TYR A 591 -4.46 24.35 6.80
CA TYR A 591 -3.44 23.32 6.92
C TYR A 591 -3.98 21.99 6.38
N THR A 592 -3.06 21.11 5.98
CA THR A 592 -3.39 19.77 5.47
C THR A 592 -3.49 18.74 6.58
N PHE A 593 -4.17 17.63 6.28
CA PHE A 593 -4.02 16.42 7.08
C PHE A 593 -2.68 15.78 6.75
N ARG A 594 -2.07 15.13 7.74
CA ARG A 594 -0.79 14.44 7.56
C ARG A 594 -0.94 13.35 6.48
N PRO A 595 0.06 13.18 5.60
CA PRO A 595 0.13 12.03 4.72
C PRO A 595 0.00 10.71 5.50
N ILE A 596 -0.45 9.65 4.82
CA ILE A 596 -0.61 8.34 5.46
C ILE A 596 0.77 7.78 5.78
N LYS A 597 0.98 7.42 7.05
CA LYS A 597 2.19 6.73 7.45
C LYS A 597 2.01 5.24 7.19
N HIS A 598 2.62 4.76 6.11
CA HIS A 598 2.63 3.33 5.84
C HIS A 598 3.54 2.59 6.82
N TYR A 599 3.16 1.36 7.16
CA TYR A 599 3.93 0.48 8.07
C TYR A 599 4.83 -0.52 7.31
N THR A 600 4.98 -0.33 6.00
CA THR A 600 5.91 -1.03 5.12
C THR A 600 6.50 -0.05 4.11
N GLU A 601 7.61 -0.40 3.48
CA GLU A 601 8.30 0.42 2.47
C GLU A 601 8.31 -0.30 1.12
N SER A 602 8.23 0.47 0.03
CA SER A 602 8.39 -0.03 -1.33
C SER A 602 9.88 -0.20 -1.64
N VAL A 603 10.32 -1.44 -1.78
CA VAL A 603 11.75 -1.81 -1.94
C VAL A 603 12.06 -2.51 -3.26
N LEU A 604 11.06 -3.12 -3.91
CA LEU A 604 11.24 -3.81 -5.18
C LEU A 604 11.09 -2.82 -6.34
N LYS A 605 12.07 -2.79 -7.23
CA LYS A 605 12.24 -1.81 -8.32
C LYS A 605 12.20 -2.54 -9.66
N ILE A 606 11.41 -2.06 -10.62
CA ILE A 606 11.40 -2.53 -12.01
C ILE A 606 11.56 -1.33 -12.95
N ALA A 607 12.36 -1.46 -14.00
CA ALA A 607 12.42 -0.49 -15.09
C ALA A 607 11.40 -0.89 -16.16
N ILE A 608 10.73 0.11 -16.74
CA ILE A 608 9.66 -0.07 -17.70
C ILE A 608 9.82 0.88 -18.89
N GLU A 609 9.55 0.36 -20.07
CA GLU A 609 9.60 1.12 -21.33
C GLU A 609 8.48 0.68 -22.26
N PRO A 610 7.87 1.58 -23.04
CA PRO A 610 6.93 1.18 -24.07
C PRO A 610 7.69 0.48 -25.19
N ILE A 611 7.11 -0.58 -25.78
CA ILE A 611 7.74 -1.25 -26.94
C ILE A 611 7.84 -0.28 -28.13
N ALA A 612 6.81 0.55 -28.32
CA ALA A 612 6.79 1.62 -29.29
C ALA A 612 7.07 2.98 -28.59
N PRO A 613 8.22 3.64 -28.86
CA PRO A 613 8.55 4.92 -28.23
C PRO A 613 7.52 6.04 -28.48
N SER A 614 6.79 5.99 -29.61
CA SER A 614 5.70 6.93 -29.93
C SER A 614 4.54 6.88 -28.92
N GLU A 615 4.39 5.79 -28.17
CA GLU A 615 3.32 5.61 -27.19
C GLU A 615 3.70 6.04 -25.77
N LEU A 616 4.90 6.60 -25.59
CA LEU A 616 5.37 7.10 -24.30
C LEU A 616 4.37 8.03 -23.57
N PRO A 617 3.68 8.98 -24.23
CA PRO A 617 2.68 9.82 -23.56
C PRO A 617 1.52 9.02 -22.96
N LYS A 618 1.08 7.94 -23.62
CA LYS A 618 0.03 7.05 -23.10
C LYS A 618 0.53 6.28 -21.88
N MET A 619 1.78 5.81 -21.91
CA MET A 619 2.41 5.17 -20.75
C MET A 619 2.46 6.12 -19.55
N LEU A 620 2.91 7.36 -19.76
CA LEU A 620 2.99 8.38 -18.71
C LEU A 620 1.63 8.71 -18.10
N ALA A 621 0.58 8.83 -18.92
CA ALA A 621 -0.79 9.00 -18.44
C ALA A 621 -1.26 7.80 -17.61
N GLY A 622 -0.92 6.58 -18.05
CA GLY A 622 -1.16 5.34 -17.29
C GLY A 622 -0.42 5.31 -15.96
N LEU A 623 0.85 5.71 -15.92
CA LEU A 623 1.67 5.76 -14.71
C LEU A 623 1.12 6.77 -13.69
N ARG A 624 0.66 7.94 -14.15
CA ARG A 624 -0.05 8.91 -13.28
C ARG A 624 -1.32 8.30 -12.68
N SER A 625 -2.07 7.55 -13.47
CA SER A 625 -3.31 6.87 -13.04
C SER A 625 -3.02 5.74 -12.03
N ILE A 626 -1.91 5.01 -12.21
CA ILE A 626 -1.43 4.01 -11.25
C ILE A 626 -1.02 4.66 -9.92
N ASN A 627 -0.30 5.78 -9.97
CA ASN A 627 0.10 6.52 -8.77
C ASN A 627 -1.11 7.02 -7.96
N LYS A 628 -2.23 7.30 -8.64
CA LYS A 628 -3.53 7.60 -8.03
C LYS A 628 -4.21 6.38 -7.40
N SER A 629 -4.15 5.22 -8.06
CA SER A 629 -4.87 4.03 -7.61
C SER A 629 -4.17 3.27 -6.48
N TYR A 630 -2.85 3.36 -6.37
CA TYR A 630 -2.03 2.51 -5.49
C TYR A 630 -1.21 3.40 -4.53
N PRO A 631 -1.56 3.48 -3.23
CA PRO A 631 -0.95 4.46 -2.34
C PRO A 631 0.58 4.32 -2.16
N LEU A 632 1.13 3.10 -2.12
CA LEU A 632 2.58 2.88 -1.92
C LEU A 632 3.41 2.84 -3.21
N VAL A 633 2.79 2.89 -4.40
CA VAL A 633 3.56 2.88 -5.64
C VAL A 633 4.36 4.17 -5.77
N SER A 634 5.59 4.08 -6.26
CA SER A 634 6.41 5.24 -6.60
C SER A 634 6.88 5.09 -8.03
N THR A 635 6.64 6.12 -8.83
CA THR A 635 7.10 6.23 -10.21
C THR A 635 8.21 7.26 -10.26
N LYS A 636 9.40 6.89 -10.72
CA LYS A 636 10.53 7.81 -10.89
C LYS A 636 11.05 7.75 -12.31
N VAL A 637 11.70 8.82 -12.76
CA VAL A 637 12.47 8.85 -14.00
C VAL A 637 13.93 9.00 -13.59
N GLU A 638 14.78 8.09 -14.02
CA GLU A 638 16.22 8.15 -13.74
C GLU A 638 16.93 9.05 -14.75
N GLU A 639 18.18 9.41 -14.47
CA GLU A 639 18.96 10.29 -15.36
C GLU A 639 19.21 9.65 -16.74
N SER A 640 19.18 8.31 -16.83
CA SER A 640 19.21 7.55 -18.08
C SER A 640 17.98 7.78 -18.96
N GLY A 641 16.90 8.33 -18.41
CA GLY A 641 15.59 8.45 -19.06
C GLY A 641 14.68 7.24 -18.84
N GLU A 642 15.15 6.21 -18.12
CA GLU A 642 14.34 5.03 -17.81
C GLU A 642 13.25 5.36 -16.79
N HIS A 643 12.06 4.79 -17.01
CA HIS A 643 10.96 4.90 -16.07
C HIS A 643 10.99 3.75 -15.09
N VAL A 644 11.02 4.07 -13.80
CA VAL A 644 11.14 3.10 -12.73
C VAL A 644 9.86 3.06 -11.91
N LEU A 645 9.37 1.84 -11.67
CA LEU A 645 8.30 1.55 -10.72
C LEU A 645 8.87 0.87 -9.47
N ILE A 646 8.52 1.41 -8.31
CA ILE A 646 8.90 0.85 -7.00
C ILE A 646 7.63 0.41 -6.27
N GLY A 647 7.63 -0.83 -5.77
CA GLY A 647 6.52 -1.44 -5.05
C GLY A 647 6.97 -2.29 -3.86
N THR A 648 6.00 -2.83 -3.14
CA THR A 648 6.21 -3.58 -1.89
C THR A 648 6.70 -5.02 -2.11
N GLY A 649 6.38 -5.63 -3.25
CA GLY A 649 6.76 -7.00 -3.56
C GLY A 649 6.16 -7.49 -4.89
N GLU A 650 6.43 -8.75 -5.24
CA GLU A 650 6.09 -9.33 -6.55
C GLU A 650 4.60 -9.24 -6.89
N LEU A 651 3.72 -9.75 -6.02
CA LEU A 651 2.27 -9.75 -6.26
C LEU A 651 1.71 -8.33 -6.45
N TYR A 652 2.32 -7.34 -5.79
CA TYR A 652 1.90 -5.94 -5.89
C TYR A 652 2.29 -5.34 -7.23
N LEU A 653 3.57 -5.47 -7.62
CA LEU A 653 4.05 -4.99 -8.91
C LEU A 653 3.36 -5.71 -10.08
N ASP A 654 3.10 -7.00 -9.96
CA ASP A 654 2.35 -7.76 -10.96
C ASP A 654 0.91 -7.26 -11.11
N SER A 655 0.24 -6.89 -10.02
CA SER A 655 -1.10 -6.27 -10.07
C SER A 655 -1.05 -4.86 -10.68
N VAL A 656 -0.05 -4.06 -10.30
CA VAL A 656 0.19 -2.72 -10.86
C VAL A 656 0.47 -2.79 -12.36
N MET A 657 1.30 -3.74 -12.81
CA MET A 657 1.63 -3.93 -14.21
C MET A 657 0.45 -4.44 -15.03
N HIS A 658 -0.39 -5.30 -14.45
CA HIS A 658 -1.65 -5.70 -15.06
C HIS A 658 -2.55 -4.46 -15.31
N ASP A 659 -2.76 -3.64 -14.27
CA ASP A 659 -3.61 -2.45 -14.37
C ASP A 659 -3.00 -1.41 -15.34
N LEU A 660 -1.68 -1.25 -15.35
CA LEU A 660 -1.01 -0.38 -16.31
C LEU A 660 -1.27 -0.87 -17.75
N ARG A 661 -0.88 -2.11 -18.06
CA ARG A 661 -0.95 -2.68 -19.42
C ARG A 661 -2.38 -2.86 -19.94
N LYS A 662 -3.32 -3.27 -19.08
CA LYS A 662 -4.67 -3.67 -19.51
C LYS A 662 -5.73 -2.59 -19.24
N LEU A 663 -5.63 -1.89 -18.12
CA LEU A 663 -6.72 -1.03 -17.63
C LEU A 663 -6.50 0.44 -18.03
N PHE A 664 -5.31 1.00 -17.84
CA PHE A 664 -5.07 2.43 -18.06
C PHE A 664 -4.45 2.79 -19.42
N SER A 665 -3.40 2.10 -19.85
CA SER A 665 -2.67 2.50 -21.06
C SER A 665 -2.99 1.67 -22.30
N GLU A 666 -3.43 0.41 -22.16
CA GLU A 666 -3.69 -0.53 -23.27
C GLU A 666 -2.51 -0.69 -24.25
N ILE A 667 -1.28 -0.51 -23.76
CA ILE A 667 -0.05 -0.67 -24.54
C ILE A 667 0.76 -1.86 -24.08
N GLU A 668 1.65 -2.32 -24.95
CA GLU A 668 2.66 -3.30 -24.60
C GLU A 668 3.88 -2.62 -23.98
N ILE A 669 4.33 -3.14 -22.85
CA ILE A 669 5.38 -2.54 -22.01
C ILE A 669 6.46 -3.59 -21.77
N LYS A 670 7.69 -3.27 -22.14
CA LYS A 670 8.89 -4.03 -21.79
C LYS A 670 9.21 -3.77 -20.32
N VAL A 671 9.52 -4.83 -19.58
CA VAL A 671 9.81 -4.77 -18.14
C VAL A 671 11.16 -5.43 -17.93
N SER A 672 12.04 -4.79 -17.18
CA SER A 672 13.33 -5.36 -16.77
C SER A 672 13.14 -6.44 -15.70
N ASP A 673 14.22 -7.16 -15.39
CA ASP A 673 14.24 -7.99 -14.20
C ASP A 673 14.07 -7.13 -12.93
N PRO A 674 13.33 -7.63 -11.92
CA PRO A 674 13.11 -6.90 -10.68
C PRO A 674 14.40 -6.80 -9.87
N VAL A 675 14.82 -5.56 -9.64
CA VAL A 675 15.96 -5.20 -8.79
C VAL A 675 15.46 -4.60 -7.48
N VAL A 676 16.37 -4.24 -6.57
CA VAL A 676 16.00 -3.68 -5.27
C VAL A 676 16.56 -2.28 -5.12
N LYS A 677 15.83 -1.44 -4.40
CA LYS A 677 16.33 -0.16 -3.90
C LYS A 677 17.38 -0.43 -2.84
N PHE A 678 18.56 0.19 -2.93
CA PHE A 678 19.60 0.11 -1.90
C PHE A 678 19.50 1.32 -0.96
N CYS A 679 20.23 1.26 0.16
CA CYS A 679 20.54 2.44 0.97
C CYS A 679 22.05 2.52 1.19
N GLU A 680 22.56 3.70 1.52
CA GLU A 680 24.00 3.91 1.75
C GLU A 680 24.29 4.17 3.22
N THR A 681 25.30 3.50 3.81
CA THR A 681 25.70 3.68 5.22
C THR A 681 27.20 3.82 5.36
N VAL A 682 27.65 4.28 6.53
CA VAL A 682 29.07 4.27 6.94
C VAL A 682 29.28 3.23 8.04
N LEU A 683 30.49 2.67 8.14
CA LEU A 683 30.86 1.74 9.22
C LEU A 683 31.80 2.34 10.26
N GLU A 684 32.61 3.31 9.86
CA GLU A 684 33.63 3.92 10.69
C GLU A 684 33.53 5.44 10.61
N THR A 685 34.06 6.15 11.61
CA THR A 685 34.14 7.61 11.55
C THR A 685 35.07 8.05 10.42
N SER A 686 34.72 9.16 9.76
CA SER A 686 35.56 9.75 8.70
C SER A 686 37.00 9.99 9.19
N ALA A 687 37.99 9.48 8.45
CA ALA A 687 39.40 9.56 8.84
C ALA A 687 39.95 10.99 8.88
N LEU A 688 39.36 11.89 8.08
CA LEU A 688 39.75 13.29 7.95
C LEU A 688 38.54 14.19 8.14
N LYS A 689 38.77 15.36 8.75
CA LYS A 689 37.78 16.43 8.77
C LYS A 689 37.64 16.99 7.36
N CYS A 690 36.48 16.80 6.75
CA CYS A 690 36.24 17.24 5.39
C CYS A 690 35.70 18.66 5.40
N TYR A 691 36.19 19.51 4.50
CA TYR A 691 35.69 20.86 4.33
C TYR A 691 35.28 21.11 2.89
N ALA A 692 34.31 21.98 2.69
CA ALA A 692 33.93 22.49 1.38
C ALA A 692 33.85 24.01 1.41
N ASP A 693 34.44 24.63 0.39
CA ASP A 693 34.34 26.07 0.15
C ASP A 693 33.17 26.36 -0.80
N THR A 694 32.53 27.51 -0.57
CA THR A 694 31.53 28.07 -1.49
C THR A 694 32.17 28.52 -2.80
N PRO A 695 31.43 28.56 -3.92
CA PRO A 695 31.95 29.07 -5.20
C PRO A 695 32.59 30.45 -5.10
N ASN A 696 32.05 31.32 -4.25
CA ASN A 696 32.60 32.65 -3.97
C ASN A 696 33.84 32.66 -3.05
N LYS A 697 34.27 31.50 -2.53
CA LYS A 697 35.39 31.29 -1.59
C LYS A 697 35.29 32.08 -0.28
N LYS A 698 34.11 32.58 0.09
CA LYS A 698 33.92 33.39 1.32
C LYS A 698 33.38 32.59 2.49
N ASN A 699 32.82 31.40 2.23
CA ASN A 699 32.31 30.52 3.27
C ASN A 699 32.90 29.13 3.14
N LYS A 700 33.19 28.51 4.28
CA LYS A 700 33.78 27.19 4.43
C LYS A 700 33.04 26.42 5.50
N ILE A 701 32.57 25.21 5.17
CA ILE A 701 31.84 24.33 6.09
C ILE A 701 32.66 23.06 6.29
N THR A 702 32.83 22.63 7.54
CA THR A 702 33.62 21.44 7.90
C THR A 702 32.77 20.43 8.67
N MET A 703 32.65 19.22 8.15
CA MET A 703 31.87 18.13 8.75
C MET A 703 32.67 16.83 8.86
N ILE A 704 32.24 15.98 9.78
CA ILE A 704 32.62 14.57 9.86
C ILE A 704 31.36 13.70 9.80
N ALA A 705 31.50 12.48 9.28
CA ALA A 705 30.45 11.48 9.28
C ALA A 705 30.83 10.33 10.23
N GLU A 706 29.87 9.89 11.03
CA GLU A 706 29.98 8.79 11.98
C GLU A 706 28.80 7.82 11.78
N PRO A 707 28.98 6.50 12.00
CA PRO A 707 27.84 5.57 12.02
C PRO A 707 26.94 5.88 13.21
N LEU A 708 25.63 5.80 13.00
CA LEU A 708 24.65 5.85 14.10
C LEU A 708 24.66 4.54 14.87
N GLU A 709 24.38 4.63 16.17
CA GLU A 709 24.19 3.47 17.02
C GLU A 709 22.95 2.67 16.61
N ARG A 710 23.01 1.35 16.80
CA ARG A 710 21.93 0.43 16.40
C ARG A 710 20.61 0.80 17.08
N GLY A 711 19.55 0.84 16.29
CA GLY A 711 18.18 1.12 16.75
C GLY A 711 17.79 2.60 16.77
N ILE A 712 18.73 3.56 16.65
CA ILE A 712 18.38 4.99 16.60
C ILE A 712 17.56 5.30 15.35
N ALA A 713 18.01 4.85 14.18
CA ALA A 713 17.28 5.07 12.92
C ALA A 713 15.86 4.49 12.97
N GLU A 714 15.72 3.26 13.49
CA GLU A 714 14.40 2.62 13.63
C GLU A 714 13.47 3.40 14.55
N ASP A 715 13.99 3.99 15.64
CA ASP A 715 13.20 4.81 16.55
C ASP A 715 12.76 6.14 15.92
N ILE A 716 13.60 6.74 15.08
CA ILE A 716 13.27 7.96 14.32
C ILE A 716 12.16 7.65 13.30
N GLU A 717 12.31 6.58 12.52
CA GLU A 717 11.33 6.18 11.51
C GLU A 717 10.01 5.73 12.12
N ARG A 718 10.06 5.01 13.25
CA ARG A 718 8.86 4.68 14.04
C ARG A 718 8.20 5.92 14.64
N GLY A 719 8.86 7.07 14.64
CA GLY A 719 8.31 8.35 15.10
C GLY A 719 8.34 8.52 16.61
N ARG A 720 9.11 7.67 17.33
CA ARG A 720 9.32 7.81 18.78
C ARG A 720 10.12 9.07 19.11
N VAL A 721 10.99 9.48 18.20
CA VAL A 721 11.68 10.76 18.23
C VAL A 721 11.32 11.54 16.99
N ASN A 722 10.93 12.80 17.16
CA ASN A 722 10.60 13.69 16.07
C ASN A 722 11.08 15.11 16.37
N MET A 723 11.14 15.96 15.34
CA MET A 723 11.58 17.35 15.49
C MET A 723 10.56 18.26 16.20
N ARG A 724 9.32 17.79 16.40
CA ARG A 724 8.25 18.53 17.11
C ARG A 724 8.44 18.50 18.62
N MET A 725 9.01 17.42 19.17
CA MET A 725 9.42 17.35 20.57
C MET A 725 10.37 18.50 20.90
N THR A 726 10.30 19.01 22.12
CA THR A 726 11.24 20.04 22.55
C THR A 726 12.67 19.49 22.57
N ALA A 727 13.67 20.34 22.34
CA ALA A 727 15.08 19.92 22.39
C ALA A 727 15.46 19.27 23.75
N LYS A 728 14.74 19.63 24.83
CA LYS A 728 14.92 19.04 26.16
C LYS A 728 14.38 17.61 26.25
N GLU A 729 13.19 17.35 25.70
CA GLU A 729 12.60 16.01 25.65
C GLU A 729 13.41 15.08 24.76
N ARG A 730 13.80 15.55 23.56
CA ARG A 730 14.72 14.80 22.69
C ARG A 730 16.04 14.51 23.41
N GLY A 731 16.60 15.51 24.08
CA GLY A 731 17.85 15.37 24.82
C GLY A 731 17.79 14.27 25.88
N LYS A 732 16.71 14.24 26.67
CA LYS A 732 16.47 13.17 27.66
C LYS A 732 16.31 11.80 27.02
N PHE A 733 15.59 11.70 25.90
CA PHE A 733 15.41 10.42 25.22
C PHE A 733 16.74 9.82 24.78
N PHE A 734 17.61 10.62 24.15
CA PHE A 734 18.93 10.16 23.72
C PHE A 734 19.88 9.89 24.91
N GLU A 735 19.78 10.64 26.00
CA GLU A 735 20.54 10.39 27.24
C GLU A 735 20.11 9.09 27.93
N GLU A 736 18.81 8.87 28.12
CA GLU A 736 18.28 7.71 28.86
C GLU A 736 18.44 6.41 28.07
N LYS A 737 18.17 6.42 26.75
CA LYS A 737 18.15 5.20 25.93
C LYS A 737 19.50 4.87 25.29
N TYR A 738 20.23 5.89 24.86
CA TYR A 738 21.47 5.72 24.09
C TYR A 738 22.71 6.30 24.78
N GLN A 739 22.57 6.83 26.00
CA GLN A 739 23.68 7.38 26.79
C GLN A 739 24.45 8.50 26.07
N TRP A 740 23.74 9.27 25.23
CA TRP A 740 24.33 10.44 24.58
C TRP A 740 24.55 11.57 25.57
N ASP A 741 25.60 12.36 25.32
CA ASP A 741 25.83 13.59 26.08
C ASP A 741 24.68 14.58 25.85
N LEU A 742 24.26 15.23 26.94
CA LEU A 742 23.13 16.16 26.95
C LEU A 742 23.38 17.40 26.08
N LEU A 743 24.64 17.81 25.94
CA LEU A 743 25.01 18.95 25.08
C LEU A 743 24.85 18.59 23.60
N ALA A 744 25.33 17.41 23.19
CA ALA A 744 25.22 16.89 21.85
C ALA A 744 23.76 16.57 21.46
N SER A 745 22.99 15.96 22.37
CA SER A 745 21.60 15.59 22.09
C SER A 745 20.67 16.80 21.92
N ARG A 746 20.99 17.93 22.56
CA ARG A 746 20.27 19.20 22.38
C ARG A 746 20.64 19.95 21.11
N SER A 747 21.81 19.68 20.54
CA SER A 747 22.32 20.36 19.35
C SER A 747 21.97 19.66 18.02
N ILE A 748 21.04 18.71 18.06
CA ILE A 748 20.46 18.09 16.85
C ILE A 748 19.67 19.15 16.06
N TRP A 749 20.04 19.36 14.80
CA TRP A 749 19.45 20.35 13.91
C TRP A 749 18.34 19.80 13.03
N ALA A 750 18.55 18.65 12.40
CA ALA A 750 17.61 18.03 11.48
C ALA A 750 17.80 16.52 11.42
N PHE A 751 16.72 15.83 11.02
CA PHE A 751 16.77 14.47 10.52
C PHE A 751 16.72 14.52 8.99
N GLY A 752 17.28 13.51 8.32
CA GLY A 752 17.33 13.45 6.85
C GLY A 752 17.22 12.01 6.34
N PRO A 753 16.74 11.78 5.10
CA PRO A 753 16.49 12.76 4.04
C PRO A 753 15.23 13.60 4.25
N ASP A 754 14.18 13.05 4.85
CA ASP A 754 12.95 13.80 5.17
C ASP A 754 12.90 14.17 6.67
N VAL A 755 11.83 14.83 7.12
CA VAL A 755 11.65 15.32 8.51
C VAL A 755 11.79 14.22 9.57
N SER A 756 11.53 12.96 9.19
CA SER A 756 11.67 11.76 10.02
C SER A 756 12.62 10.72 9.41
N GLY A 757 13.62 11.15 8.64
CA GLY A 757 14.58 10.24 8.01
C GLY A 757 15.64 9.65 8.97
N PRO A 758 16.29 8.54 8.60
CA PRO A 758 17.17 7.75 9.47
C PRO A 758 18.59 8.32 9.68
N ASN A 759 18.82 9.61 9.41
CA ASN A 759 20.12 10.28 9.57
C ASN A 759 20.01 11.49 10.49
N ILE A 760 21.11 11.84 11.17
CA ILE A 760 21.15 12.95 12.14
C ILE A 760 22.17 14.00 11.69
N LEU A 761 21.74 15.27 11.64
CA LEU A 761 22.64 16.42 11.57
C LEU A 761 22.78 17.07 12.95
N LEU A 762 24.02 17.17 13.43
CA LEU A 762 24.36 17.67 14.76
C LEU A 762 25.35 18.82 14.69
N ASP A 763 25.12 19.85 15.50
CA ASP A 763 26.06 20.96 15.70
C ASP A 763 26.97 20.69 16.90
N ASP A 764 28.24 20.42 16.60
CA ASP A 764 29.28 20.15 17.60
C ASP A 764 30.25 21.32 17.73
N THR A 765 29.86 22.50 17.24
CA THR A 765 30.72 23.68 17.24
C THR A 765 30.71 24.35 18.61
N LEU A 766 31.88 24.80 19.08
CA LEU A 766 32.00 25.51 20.35
C LEU A 766 31.71 27.01 20.18
N PRO A 767 30.94 27.65 21.09
CA PRO A 767 30.69 29.10 21.04
C PRO A 767 31.94 29.97 21.12
N SER A 768 33.06 29.42 21.62
CA SER A 768 34.36 30.10 21.65
C SER A 768 35.05 30.15 20.28
N GLN A 769 34.66 29.29 19.35
CA GLN A 769 35.27 29.15 18.03
C GLN A 769 34.42 29.80 16.92
N ILE A 770 33.09 29.76 17.07
CA ILE A 770 32.15 30.25 16.05
C ILE A 770 31.09 31.14 16.67
N ASP A 771 30.77 32.23 15.98
CA ASP A 771 29.61 33.04 16.30
C ASP A 771 28.31 32.28 16.00
N LYS A 772 27.65 31.80 17.06
CA LYS A 772 26.37 31.07 16.96
C LYS A 772 25.25 31.89 16.33
N LYS A 773 25.28 33.23 16.43
CA LYS A 773 24.27 34.08 15.76
C LYS A 773 24.48 34.03 14.24
N LEU A 774 25.73 34.16 13.80
CA LEU A 774 26.09 34.08 12.38
C LEU A 774 25.78 32.68 11.82
N LEU A 775 26.09 31.62 12.56
CA LEU A 775 25.78 30.25 12.17
C LEU A 775 24.27 30.00 12.07
N GLY A 776 23.48 30.58 12.99
CA GLY A 776 22.02 30.49 12.98
C GLY A 776 21.39 31.00 11.68
N THR A 777 21.96 32.02 11.05
CA THR A 777 21.42 32.58 9.79
C THR A 777 21.56 31.66 8.57
N VAL A 778 22.53 30.72 8.59
CA VAL A 778 22.73 29.75 7.50
C VAL A 778 22.20 28.36 7.84
N LYS A 779 21.63 28.18 9.04
CA LYS A 779 21.17 26.90 9.56
C LYS A 779 20.19 26.22 8.61
N GLU A 780 19.17 26.93 8.13
CA GLU A 780 18.15 26.34 7.23
C GLU A 780 18.75 25.94 5.88
N HIS A 781 19.66 26.73 5.31
CA HIS A 781 20.38 26.36 4.08
C HIS A 781 21.25 25.10 4.26
N ILE A 782 21.91 24.94 5.43
CA ILE A 782 22.69 23.74 5.73
C ILE A 782 21.76 22.52 5.86
N LYS A 783 20.61 22.67 6.53
CA LYS A 783 19.62 21.58 6.63
C LYS A 783 19.12 21.15 5.26
N GLN A 784 18.74 22.10 4.40
CA GLN A 784 18.29 21.81 3.04
C GLN A 784 19.36 21.06 2.24
N GLY A 785 20.63 21.51 2.29
CA GLY A 785 21.73 20.82 1.62
C GLY A 785 22.03 19.43 2.18
N PHE A 786 21.90 19.25 3.50
CA PHE A 786 22.03 17.95 4.15
C PHE A 786 20.90 16.99 3.78
N GLN A 787 19.65 17.44 3.83
CA GLN A 787 18.47 16.63 3.50
C GLN A 787 18.47 16.23 2.03
N TRP A 788 18.81 17.16 1.14
CA TRP A 788 18.99 16.88 -0.28
C TRP A 788 20.12 15.87 -0.51
N GLY A 789 21.30 16.10 0.07
CA GLY A 789 22.42 15.16 -0.02
C GLY A 789 22.09 13.79 0.55
N ALA A 790 21.32 13.70 1.63
CA ALA A 790 20.89 12.43 2.22
C ALA A 790 19.84 11.68 1.38
N ARG A 791 19.13 12.37 0.49
CA ARG A 791 18.09 11.76 -0.36
C ARG A 791 18.71 11.02 -1.54
N GLU A 792 19.74 11.61 -2.13
CA GLU A 792 20.47 11.03 -3.27
C GLU A 792 21.65 10.19 -2.78
N GLY A 793 22.39 10.56 -1.73
CA GLY A 793 23.61 9.83 -1.39
C GLY A 793 24.72 9.99 -2.46
N PRO A 794 25.98 9.64 -2.14
CA PRO A 794 27.10 9.78 -3.09
C PRO A 794 27.56 8.53 -3.84
N LEU A 795 27.09 7.31 -3.55
CA LEU A 795 27.58 6.09 -4.22
C LEU A 795 26.78 5.73 -5.46
N CYS A 796 25.45 5.73 -5.36
CA CYS A 796 24.54 5.19 -6.39
C CYS A 796 23.22 5.95 -6.49
N ASP A 797 23.19 7.21 -6.05
CA ASP A 797 22.01 8.07 -6.05
C ASP A 797 20.80 7.47 -5.28
N GLU A 798 21.09 6.67 -4.24
CA GLU A 798 20.13 6.11 -3.28
C GLU A 798 20.29 6.69 -1.86
N PRO A 799 19.21 6.71 -1.06
CA PRO A 799 19.19 7.44 0.21
C PRO A 799 20.21 6.91 1.22
N MET A 800 20.84 7.85 1.94
CA MET A 800 21.71 7.53 3.06
C MET A 800 20.88 7.02 4.25
N ARG A 801 21.44 6.11 5.03
CA ARG A 801 20.85 5.53 6.24
C ARG A 801 21.89 5.32 7.32
N ASN A 802 21.50 5.48 8.59
CA ASN A 802 22.37 5.24 9.74
C ASN A 802 23.62 6.14 9.79
N VAL A 803 23.52 7.38 9.30
CA VAL A 803 24.66 8.33 9.31
C VAL A 803 24.41 9.51 10.23
N LYS A 804 25.42 9.80 11.06
CA LYS A 804 25.50 10.99 11.93
C LYS A 804 26.50 11.98 11.34
N PHE A 805 26.03 13.14 10.91
CA PHE A 805 26.87 14.24 10.45
C PHE A 805 27.08 15.23 11.59
N ARG A 806 28.35 15.51 11.93
CA ARG A 806 28.71 16.51 12.94
C ARG A 806 29.37 17.69 12.28
N LEU A 807 28.76 18.86 12.46
CA LEU A 807 29.34 20.13 12.06
C LEU A 807 30.39 20.54 13.11
N LEU A 808 31.65 20.62 12.67
CA LEU A 808 32.79 20.94 13.56
C LEU A 808 33.24 22.39 13.43
N ASP A 809 33.21 22.94 12.20
CA ASP A 809 33.63 24.31 11.93
C ASP A 809 32.86 24.91 10.76
N ALA A 810 32.66 26.22 10.79
CA ALA A 810 31.95 27.01 9.79
C ALA A 810 32.52 28.43 9.75
N THR A 811 33.37 28.71 8.76
CA THR A 811 33.82 30.08 8.46
C THR A 811 32.80 30.73 7.54
N LEU A 812 32.17 31.82 7.97
CA LEU A 812 31.09 32.48 7.24
C LEU A 812 31.42 33.95 6.97
N ALA A 813 31.03 34.45 5.80
CA ALA A 813 31.16 35.86 5.45
C ALA A 813 30.27 36.74 6.36
N PRO A 814 30.68 37.97 6.71
CA PRO A 814 29.86 38.85 7.54
C PRO A 814 28.57 39.30 6.82
N GLU A 815 28.67 39.60 5.53
CA GLU A 815 27.53 40.09 4.74
C GLU A 815 26.57 38.95 4.33
N PRO A 816 25.25 39.12 4.48
CA PRO A 816 24.26 38.10 4.10
C PRO A 816 24.25 37.74 2.60
N ILE A 817 24.60 38.69 1.73
CA ILE A 817 24.59 38.51 0.27
C ILE A 817 25.53 37.37 -0.15
N PHE A 818 26.67 37.21 0.54
CA PHE A 818 27.63 36.14 0.27
C PHE A 818 27.22 34.79 0.85
N ARG A 819 26.09 34.71 1.56
CA ARG A 819 25.58 33.54 2.30
C ARG A 819 24.19 33.08 1.83
N GLY A 820 23.79 33.50 0.63
CA GLY A 820 22.52 33.08 0.04
C GLY A 820 22.43 31.56 -0.15
N GLY A 821 21.21 31.04 -0.20
CA GLY A 821 20.92 29.60 -0.31
C GLY A 821 21.64 28.93 -1.48
N GLY A 822 21.67 29.56 -2.66
CA GLY A 822 22.36 29.03 -3.84
C GLY A 822 23.88 28.85 -3.67
N GLN A 823 24.50 29.46 -2.67
CA GLN A 823 25.90 29.24 -2.32
C GLN A 823 26.06 28.16 -1.25
N ILE A 824 25.27 28.24 -0.17
CA ILE A 824 25.45 27.37 1.01
C ILE A 824 24.86 25.97 0.78
N VAL A 825 23.70 25.84 0.13
CA VAL A 825 22.99 24.55 -0.04
C VAL A 825 23.86 23.54 -0.82
N PRO A 826 24.43 23.88 -2.00
CA PRO A 826 25.27 22.93 -2.74
C PRO A 826 26.59 22.63 -2.01
N THR A 827 27.16 23.62 -1.30
CA THR A 827 28.38 23.41 -0.50
C THR A 827 28.12 22.49 0.70
N ALA A 828 26.96 22.61 1.36
CA ALA A 828 26.53 21.72 2.43
C ALA A 828 26.34 20.28 1.90
N ARG A 829 25.69 20.11 0.74
CA ARG A 829 25.57 18.81 0.07
C ARG A 829 26.95 18.18 -0.22
N ARG A 830 27.87 18.96 -0.81
CA ARG A 830 29.24 18.51 -1.13
C ARG A 830 30.05 18.10 0.10
N VAL A 831 29.94 18.80 1.23
CA VAL A 831 30.67 18.42 2.45
C VAL A 831 30.08 17.15 3.08
N CYS A 832 28.77 16.93 3.00
CA CYS A 832 28.14 15.68 3.39
C CYS A 832 28.70 14.51 2.56
N TYR A 833 28.75 14.63 1.23
CA TYR A 833 29.35 13.60 0.37
C TYR A 833 30.83 13.35 0.67
N SER A 834 31.61 14.42 0.82
CA SER A 834 33.05 14.30 1.11
C SER A 834 33.30 13.59 2.43
N SER A 835 32.54 13.94 3.47
CA SER A 835 32.66 13.30 4.79
C SER A 835 32.18 11.85 4.79
N PHE A 836 31.11 11.54 4.06
CA PHE A 836 30.59 10.18 3.88
C PHE A 836 31.58 9.26 3.15
N LEU A 837 32.15 9.71 2.04
CA LEU A 837 33.13 8.94 1.25
C LEU A 837 34.42 8.64 2.05
N MET A 838 34.79 9.51 2.99
CA MET A 838 35.94 9.32 3.88
C MET A 838 35.65 8.41 5.10
N ALA A 839 34.39 8.02 5.31
CA ALA A 839 33.89 7.27 6.47
C ALA A 839 33.66 5.76 6.18
N THR A 840 34.42 5.20 5.23
CA THR A 840 34.31 3.79 4.80
C THR A 840 32.86 3.44 4.40
N PRO A 841 32.39 3.98 3.26
CA PRO A 841 31.00 3.85 2.84
C PRO A 841 30.66 2.41 2.41
N ARG A 842 29.41 2.01 2.61
CA ARG A 842 28.84 0.68 2.36
C ARG A 842 27.42 0.78 1.82
N LEU A 843 27.02 -0.21 1.03
CA LEU A 843 25.63 -0.40 0.65
C LEU A 843 24.89 -1.25 1.68
N MET A 844 23.61 -0.96 1.85
CA MET A 844 22.65 -1.73 2.61
C MET A 844 21.62 -2.31 1.65
N GLU A 845 21.43 -3.62 1.70
CA GLU A 845 20.35 -4.33 1.01
C GLU A 845 19.11 -4.39 1.91
N PRO A 846 17.90 -4.32 1.35
CA PRO A 846 16.68 -4.57 2.11
C PRO A 846 16.53 -6.08 2.38
N VAL A 847 15.98 -6.41 3.53
CA VAL A 847 15.73 -7.79 3.97
C VAL A 847 14.24 -7.95 4.25
N TYR A 848 13.64 -8.99 3.66
CA TYR A 848 12.30 -9.42 3.99
C TYR A 848 12.31 -10.35 5.21
N TYR A 849 11.38 -10.09 6.11
CA TYR A 849 10.91 -11.09 7.04
C TYR A 849 9.90 -11.98 6.34
N VAL A 850 10.15 -13.28 6.40
CA VAL A 850 9.35 -14.32 5.76
C VAL A 850 8.71 -15.16 6.84
N GLU A 851 7.40 -15.29 6.78
CA GLU A 851 6.65 -16.23 7.60
C GLU A 851 6.10 -17.32 6.69
N VAL A 852 6.57 -18.56 6.91
CA VAL A 852 6.14 -19.75 6.17
C VAL A 852 5.26 -20.59 7.07
N GLN A 853 4.05 -20.91 6.61
CA GLN A 853 3.25 -22.00 7.16
C GLN A 853 3.47 -23.27 6.34
N ALA A 854 3.81 -24.37 7.00
CA ALA A 854 3.98 -25.66 6.34
C ALA A 854 3.60 -26.81 7.28
N PRO A 855 3.14 -27.96 6.75
CA PRO A 855 3.08 -29.20 7.50
C PRO A 855 4.48 -29.64 7.97
N SER A 856 4.54 -30.49 9.01
CA SER A 856 5.80 -31.05 9.55
C SER A 856 6.72 -31.65 8.50
N ASP A 857 6.12 -32.31 7.49
CA ASP A 857 6.84 -33.09 6.50
C ASP A 857 7.58 -32.19 5.49
N CYS A 858 7.07 -30.98 5.28
CA CYS A 858 7.61 -30.01 4.32
C CYS A 858 8.72 -29.12 4.91
N ILE A 859 8.94 -29.12 6.23
CA ILE A 859 9.90 -28.20 6.88
C ILE A 859 11.30 -28.35 6.29
N SER A 860 11.77 -29.59 6.08
CA SER A 860 13.10 -29.84 5.49
C SER A 860 13.27 -29.21 4.10
N ALA A 861 12.21 -29.21 3.28
CA ALA A 861 12.18 -28.55 1.98
C ALA A 861 12.24 -27.02 2.13
N VAL A 862 11.49 -26.44 3.08
CA VAL A 862 11.51 -25.00 3.39
C VAL A 862 12.93 -24.53 3.72
N TYR A 863 13.63 -25.24 4.61
CA TYR A 863 15.02 -24.93 4.96
C TYR A 863 15.96 -25.03 3.76
N THR A 864 15.75 -26.02 2.88
CA THR A 864 16.57 -26.21 1.68
C THR A 864 16.42 -25.05 0.70
N VAL A 865 15.18 -24.58 0.48
CA VAL A 865 14.90 -23.45 -0.42
C VAL A 865 15.45 -22.15 0.16
N LEU A 866 15.25 -21.89 1.46
CA LEU A 866 15.81 -20.72 2.14
C LEU A 866 17.33 -20.69 2.09
N ALA A 867 18.00 -21.82 2.34
CA ALA A 867 19.47 -21.88 2.34
C ALA A 867 20.09 -21.55 0.97
N ARG A 868 19.40 -21.86 -0.13
CA ARG A 868 19.85 -21.50 -1.49
C ARG A 868 19.83 -20.00 -1.76
N ARG A 869 19.01 -19.25 -1.02
CA ARG A 869 18.73 -17.82 -1.22
C ARG A 869 19.24 -16.95 -0.08
N ARG A 870 20.34 -17.35 0.56
CA ARG A 870 20.95 -16.69 1.75
C ARG A 870 19.96 -16.46 2.92
N GLY A 871 18.88 -17.24 2.96
CA GLY A 871 17.85 -17.13 3.99
C GLY A 871 18.35 -17.65 5.34
N HIS A 872 18.11 -16.87 6.40
CA HIS A 872 18.42 -17.25 7.77
C HIS A 872 17.14 -17.51 8.56
N VAL A 873 16.93 -18.76 8.98
CA VAL A 873 15.77 -19.12 9.82
C VAL A 873 16.00 -18.60 11.23
N THR A 874 15.10 -17.75 11.70
CA THR A 874 15.16 -17.16 13.04
C THR A 874 14.48 -18.05 14.07
N GLN A 875 13.30 -18.58 13.73
CA GLN A 875 12.50 -19.41 14.63
C GLN A 875 11.72 -20.47 13.85
N ASP A 876 11.56 -21.64 14.46
CA ASP A 876 10.65 -22.71 14.02
C ASP A 876 9.75 -23.03 15.22
N ILE A 877 8.45 -22.80 15.08
CA ILE A 877 7.46 -22.95 16.15
C ILE A 877 6.29 -23.79 15.65
N PRO A 878 5.95 -24.91 16.31
CA PRO A 878 4.71 -25.63 16.02
C PRO A 878 3.50 -24.77 16.40
N LYS A 879 2.51 -24.65 15.52
CA LYS A 879 1.28 -23.91 15.84
C LYS A 879 0.43 -24.73 16.80
N ALA A 880 0.18 -24.18 17.98
CA ALA A 880 -0.55 -24.87 19.04
C ALA A 880 -1.95 -25.30 18.55
N GLY A 881 -2.27 -26.58 18.70
CA GLY A 881 -3.57 -27.14 18.29
C GLY A 881 -3.77 -27.27 16.79
N SER A 882 -2.71 -27.22 15.97
CA SER A 882 -2.72 -27.43 14.52
C SER A 882 -1.56 -28.35 14.12
N PRO A 883 -1.67 -29.18 13.07
CA PRO A 883 -0.53 -29.94 12.53
C PRO A 883 0.49 -29.07 11.77
N LEU A 884 0.23 -27.76 11.66
CA LEU A 884 1.09 -26.81 10.96
C LEU A 884 2.24 -26.32 11.83
N TYR A 885 3.34 -26.00 11.17
CA TYR A 885 4.49 -25.31 11.72
C TYR A 885 4.61 -23.93 11.09
N THR A 886 5.12 -22.99 11.86
CA THR A 886 5.44 -21.65 11.39
C THR A 886 6.95 -21.45 11.45
N VAL A 887 7.56 -21.34 10.27
CA VAL A 887 8.98 -21.05 10.10
C VAL A 887 9.12 -19.57 9.81
N LYS A 888 9.81 -18.87 10.71
CA LYS A 888 10.13 -17.44 10.60
C LYS A 888 11.57 -17.32 10.10
N ALA A 889 11.78 -16.56 9.04
CA ALA A 889 13.10 -16.41 8.41
C ALA A 889 13.33 -14.98 7.92
N LEU A 890 14.59 -14.67 7.65
CA LEU A 890 15.02 -13.43 7.02
C LEU A 890 15.67 -13.77 5.68
N ILE A 891 15.27 -13.08 4.61
CA ILE A 891 15.81 -13.27 3.26
C ILE A 891 16.15 -11.90 2.64
N PRO A 892 17.33 -11.72 2.04
CA PRO A 892 17.62 -10.53 1.24
C PRO A 892 16.62 -10.41 0.10
N VAL A 893 16.06 -9.22 -0.13
CA VAL A 893 14.97 -9.03 -1.12
C VAL A 893 15.41 -9.43 -2.53
N ILE A 894 16.67 -9.17 -2.89
CA ILE A 894 17.21 -9.52 -4.20
C ILE A 894 17.15 -11.03 -4.47
N ASP A 895 17.34 -11.85 -3.43
CA ASP A 895 17.25 -13.30 -3.52
C ASP A 895 15.84 -13.82 -3.22
N ALA A 896 14.89 -12.94 -2.92
CA ALA A 896 13.51 -13.30 -2.65
C ALA A 896 12.67 -13.43 -3.93
N ASN A 897 13.17 -12.93 -5.05
CA ASN A 897 12.52 -13.00 -6.36
C ASN A 897 12.20 -14.45 -6.76
N GLY A 898 10.91 -14.79 -6.87
CA GLY A 898 10.40 -16.12 -7.17
C GLY A 898 10.42 -17.10 -5.99
N PHE A 899 10.75 -16.65 -4.78
CA PHE A 899 10.83 -17.51 -3.60
C PHE A 899 9.51 -18.22 -3.28
N GLU A 900 8.37 -17.53 -3.37
CA GLU A 900 7.06 -18.15 -3.12
C GLU A 900 6.80 -19.29 -4.11
N THR A 901 7.04 -19.06 -5.40
CA THR A 901 6.83 -20.04 -6.46
C THR A 901 7.72 -21.27 -6.28
N ASP A 902 9.00 -21.08 -5.97
CA ASP A 902 9.93 -22.17 -5.71
C ASP A 902 9.52 -22.98 -4.48
N LEU A 903 9.12 -22.29 -3.41
CA LEU A 903 8.70 -22.93 -2.17
C LEU A 903 7.44 -23.79 -2.38
N ARG A 904 6.44 -23.24 -3.07
CA ARG A 904 5.21 -23.97 -3.40
C ARG A 904 5.51 -25.14 -4.33
N THR A 905 6.39 -24.97 -5.31
CA THR A 905 6.77 -26.06 -6.22
C THR A 905 7.50 -27.18 -5.47
N ALA A 906 8.46 -26.84 -4.61
CA ALA A 906 9.22 -27.81 -3.82
C ALA A 906 8.36 -28.57 -2.79
N THR A 907 7.25 -27.97 -2.33
CA THR A 907 6.35 -28.54 -1.32
C THR A 907 5.01 -29.01 -1.89
N GLN A 908 4.88 -29.09 -3.23
CA GLN A 908 3.63 -29.48 -3.92
C GLN A 908 2.43 -28.61 -3.52
N GLY A 909 2.68 -27.34 -3.21
CA GLY A 909 1.69 -26.34 -2.81
C GLY A 909 1.25 -26.42 -1.35
N GLN A 910 1.87 -27.30 -0.53
CA GLN A 910 1.50 -27.45 0.88
C GLN A 910 2.05 -26.35 1.79
N ALA A 911 3.24 -25.82 1.47
CA ALA A 911 3.78 -24.67 2.20
C ALA A 911 3.33 -23.37 1.53
N PHE A 912 3.04 -22.38 2.37
CA PHE A 912 2.69 -21.03 1.93
C PHE A 912 3.54 -20.03 2.69
N CYS A 913 4.02 -18.99 2.01
CA CYS A 913 4.84 -17.96 2.61
C CYS A 913 4.30 -16.57 2.34
N LEU A 914 4.54 -15.66 3.29
CA LEU A 914 4.35 -14.23 3.11
C LEU A 914 5.64 -13.52 3.44
N GLN A 915 5.91 -12.50 2.65
CA GLN A 915 7.17 -11.76 2.68
C GLN A 915 6.84 -10.30 2.96
N VAL A 916 7.51 -9.71 3.95
CA VAL A 916 7.32 -8.30 4.28
C VAL A 916 8.63 -7.63 4.58
N PHE A 917 8.76 -6.37 4.18
CA PHE A 917 9.91 -5.55 4.52
C PHE A 917 10.06 -5.41 6.04
N ASP A 918 11.26 -5.73 6.54
CA ASP A 918 11.57 -5.69 7.98
C ASP A 918 12.67 -4.67 8.28
N HIS A 919 13.87 -4.83 7.69
CA HIS A 919 14.99 -3.93 7.94
C HIS A 919 15.99 -3.90 6.78
N TRP A 920 16.94 -2.97 6.91
CA TRP A 920 18.10 -2.83 6.02
C TRP A 920 19.32 -3.50 6.65
N SER A 921 20.04 -4.32 5.88
CA SER A 921 21.28 -5.00 6.30
C SER A 921 22.45 -4.59 5.43
N VAL A 922 23.66 -4.55 5.98
CA VAL A 922 24.87 -4.21 5.21
C VAL A 922 25.20 -5.35 4.25
N VAL A 923 25.43 -5.03 2.97
CA VAL A 923 25.79 -6.02 1.96
C VAL A 923 27.13 -6.70 2.34
N PRO A 924 27.20 -8.04 2.32
CA PRO A 924 28.45 -8.77 2.57
C PRO A 924 29.47 -8.55 1.43
N GLY A 925 30.35 -7.55 1.53
CA GLY A 925 31.37 -7.22 0.51
C GLY A 925 32.61 -6.48 1.05
N GLY A 926 33.78 -6.65 0.41
CA GLY A 926 35.13 -6.34 0.93
C GLY A 926 35.50 -4.87 1.18
N LYS A 927 36.48 -4.62 2.06
CA LYS A 927 36.93 -3.30 2.55
C LYS A 927 37.33 -2.35 1.41
N LYS A 928 36.64 -1.21 1.32
CA LYS A 928 36.76 -0.11 0.33
C LYS A 928 36.33 -0.49 -1.09
N TRP A 929 35.31 0.21 -1.59
CA TRP A 929 34.89 0.25 -3.00
C TRP A 929 35.90 1.04 -3.87
N THR A 930 37.18 0.72 -3.72
CA THR A 930 38.27 1.24 -4.56
C THR A 930 39.12 0.05 -5.00
N ALA A 931 38.51 -0.87 -5.79
CA ALA A 931 39.17 -1.91 -6.59
C ALA A 931 38.17 -2.95 -7.16
N PHE A 932 37.01 -2.52 -7.67
CA PHE A 932 36.39 -3.26 -8.79
C PHE A 932 36.63 -2.40 -10.02
N SER A 933 37.60 -2.85 -10.79
CA SER A 933 38.06 -2.27 -12.04
C SER A 933 36.97 -2.27 -13.10
N GLY A 934 36.89 -1.19 -13.88
CA GLY A 934 36.70 -1.26 -15.32
C GLY A 934 35.27 -1.13 -15.85
N ASP A 935 34.34 -1.99 -15.44
CA ASP A 935 33.26 -2.37 -16.38
C ASP A 935 31.82 -2.17 -15.86
N ILE A 936 31.52 -1.06 -15.17
CA ILE A 936 30.11 -0.69 -14.83
C ILE A 936 29.82 0.77 -15.19
N VAL A 937 30.42 1.26 -16.28
CA VAL A 937 29.97 2.48 -16.97
C VAL A 937 29.96 2.18 -18.47
N SER A 938 29.16 1.18 -18.84
CA SER A 938 28.56 0.99 -20.16
C SER A 938 27.74 -0.30 -20.08
N ASP A 939 26.49 -0.18 -19.68
CA ASP A 939 25.35 -0.92 -20.23
C ASP A 939 24.06 -0.25 -19.78
#